data_AF-A0A7S3T845-F1
#
_entry.id   AF-A0A7S3T845-F1
#
_cell.length_a   1.000
_cell.length_b   1.000
_cell.length_c   1.000
_cell.angle_alpha   90.00
_cell.angle_beta   90.00
_cell.angle_gamma   90.00
#
_symmetry.space_group_name_H-M   'P 1'
#
loop_
_entity.id
_entity.type
_entity.pdbx_description
1 polymer ?
#
loop_
_entity_poly.entity_id
_entity_poly.type
_entity_poly.pdbx_seq_one_letter_code
_entity_poly.pdbx_strand_id
1 'polypeptide(L)'
;VTERNLRATTASTPLPPHRDTAVVGCCSTRTVSRSRQKMVNSSCEEPATKRARTYGARTDGAADSTCSGPASSEIPTADRQLSLSSGSTVDKCRQLDEGLAATFRRGDIRLLRRAWVLGAPDQRLPYRQVLEERERRGELPLLSPEEAAALLECGDRSIGALTHPWYSPGDPDPVGVKLKILREALLVLTHIEAIFVDYASLFQHPPKGTRTEAENEAFKRALGVMGDVYASAVGTTVLQIKEIPPRPQEFDGELCLFGLKAGVDEAAVCQALSDLSTEFESCDLAFESTYGVVRFTTHAAALRAKAANTFSELCGGVDTRYNERSYDGRGDGEGGRDGDEGRGWCCFEGGVSGELLVRLSVYPRMKAELDKLPPKLISLASGRAPEPVELSHSDVWQRVQQVVESIEKATFTGKGDKEVVPVLYKGYVERVATVLASTLALQTTLETAAEVPVMPSVDVPPAFALRLADGQLLLLPGADARLAGGDGAWLAEVDASHKIVRGRLFDNFVAELTFDGHSHAVIPWCPAEAGAEASLRRDLPALRALGERVQPLLKEVRQSEGELQKRGEASLIVVADAVELPMVATVARKAGDAIRQVLKKDAEYPPGEVAPPLGKRIQSLHASLELLSPEALKSLAVAAWREGGMVGARRFASGQRLVVRAADGAWRESAAEEACALDGGPASLHPWNHAPLEVSVNAFEALRAWHTIALRAQHSHIADALSGRRLDVLQQCVAIEVAGGGAELASVVDARSLAACLRTLHQERLAGGEATRPPATLLTAGPASGKTTLLSQVVVLSLDGELVPILIKMQILQQRLISSPDAFATAWNWVDAYLRIEHGETSPLYRMLRQAMMVRRALLLLDGLDEGGTNREQIERHVAEVLAPQGHVLLATSRPAGIGEARFTSFHRLSLSPLMPEQQEHALVQRVGKAQAAPLLEYVRDRVPIDAETGHCITANPLMLSMVASVFELRSGLPMPTTVAELYEVASDVMLSRGGAASGALRRLLQAVFFEAQVSQRRVIEDRQLDEAALGLDRPEALEAIRKRAAASPFDMRSSNSVENGHFGEIVEGEHSGKRGVIVRDESDLLKGR
;
A
#
# COMPACT_ATOMS: atom_id res chain seq x y z
N VAL A 1 52.52 -1.50 33.22
CA VAL A 1 53.29 -0.28 33.52
C VAL A 1 52.50 0.52 34.56
N THR A 2 53.21 1.10 35.54
CA THR A 2 52.82 2.09 36.58
C THR A 2 51.50 2.87 36.35
N GLU A 3 50.55 2.89 37.32
CA GLU A 3 50.37 3.90 38.40
C GLU A 3 49.75 5.24 37.93
N ARG A 4 48.99 6.05 38.71
CA ARG A 4 48.63 6.09 40.16
C ARG A 4 47.37 6.97 40.40
N ASN A 5 46.69 6.75 41.54
CA ASN A 5 46.08 7.68 42.55
C ASN A 5 45.81 9.18 42.21
N LEU A 6 44.87 9.92 42.83
CA LEU A 6 44.51 10.03 44.28
C LEU A 6 43.04 10.52 44.56
N ARG A 7 42.45 10.00 45.66
CA ARG A 7 41.64 10.61 46.77
C ARG A 7 40.45 11.57 46.46
N ALA A 8 39.25 11.47 47.07
CA ALA A 8 38.81 11.35 48.49
C ALA A 8 38.93 12.68 49.30
N THR A 9 38.19 12.98 50.39
CA THR A 9 37.27 12.23 51.31
C THR A 9 35.94 13.04 51.51
N THR A 10 35.02 12.96 52.50
CA THR A 10 34.73 12.21 53.77
C THR A 10 33.20 12.36 54.02
N ALA A 11 32.34 11.34 54.24
CA ALA A 11 32.15 10.43 55.40
C ALA A 11 31.27 10.97 56.58
N SER A 12 30.16 10.27 56.89
CA SER A 12 29.67 9.96 58.26
C SER A 12 28.41 9.05 58.26
N THR A 13 28.31 8.19 59.29
CA THR A 13 27.26 7.19 59.59
C THR A 13 26.57 7.55 60.95
N PRO A 14 25.51 6.89 61.51
CA PRO A 14 25.26 5.43 61.56
C PRO A 14 23.78 4.93 61.56
N LEU A 15 23.60 3.70 62.05
CA LEU A 15 22.51 2.70 61.96
C LEU A 15 21.32 2.86 62.97
N PRO A 16 20.26 2.01 62.95
CA PRO A 16 18.91 2.29 63.50
C PRO A 16 18.65 1.75 64.93
N PRO A 17 17.39 1.75 65.45
CA PRO A 17 16.66 0.46 65.54
C PRO A 17 15.10 0.53 65.44
N HIS A 18 14.45 -0.55 65.90
CA HIS A 18 13.04 -0.96 65.78
C HIS A 18 11.95 -0.27 66.67
N ARG A 19 10.70 -0.39 66.18
CA ARG A 19 9.45 -0.87 66.87
C ARG A 19 8.45 0.05 67.61
N ASP A 20 7.21 -0.46 67.54
CA ASP A 20 6.06 -0.44 68.49
C ASP A 20 5.23 0.85 68.78
N THR A 21 3.93 0.77 68.43
CA THR A 21 2.69 1.15 69.17
C THR A 21 2.55 2.49 69.92
N ALA A 22 1.36 3.12 70.06
CA ALA A 22 0.03 3.05 69.41
C ALA A 22 -0.90 4.13 70.04
N VAL A 23 -2.18 4.19 69.59
CA VAL A 23 -3.36 4.81 70.25
C VAL A 23 -3.54 6.34 70.14
N VAL A 24 -4.73 6.73 69.62
CA VAL A 24 -5.66 7.85 69.96
C VAL A 24 -6.50 8.14 68.69
N GLY A 25 -7.82 8.29 68.70
CA GLY A 25 -8.84 8.10 69.75
C GLY A 25 -10.17 8.78 69.37
N CYS A 26 -11.32 8.24 69.84
CA CYS A 26 -12.69 8.81 69.69
C CYS A 26 -13.28 8.86 68.25
N CYS A 27 -14.61 8.80 68.02
CA CYS A 27 -15.73 8.34 68.87
C CYS A 27 -16.97 7.98 68.01
N SER A 28 -17.85 7.07 68.49
CA SER A 28 -19.33 7.03 68.28
C SER A 28 -19.93 6.98 66.85
N THR A 29 -21.03 6.29 66.50
CA THR A 29 -21.97 5.29 67.09
C THR A 29 -22.88 4.78 65.91
N ARG A 30 -23.74 3.74 65.95
CA ARG A 30 -24.39 2.93 67.01
C ARG A 30 -24.99 1.61 66.45
N THR A 31 -24.81 0.47 67.15
CA THR A 31 -25.79 -0.66 67.34
C THR A 31 -26.32 -1.46 66.10
N VAL A 32 -26.85 -2.71 66.20
CA VAL A 32 -27.16 -3.59 67.36
C VAL A 32 -27.01 -5.11 67.04
N SER A 33 -26.31 -5.87 67.90
CA SER A 33 -26.50 -7.34 68.19
C SER A 33 -26.32 -8.39 67.05
N ARG A 34 -26.18 -9.72 67.27
CA ARG A 34 -25.99 -10.58 68.46
C ARG A 34 -25.47 -11.99 68.02
N SER A 35 -24.61 -12.65 68.82
CA SER A 35 -24.49 -14.13 69.10
C SER A 35 -24.70 -15.21 67.99
N ARG A 36 -24.04 -16.38 67.94
CA ARG A 36 -23.06 -17.07 68.84
C ARG A 36 -22.40 -18.28 68.11
N GLN A 37 -21.11 -18.51 68.38
CA GLN A 37 -20.38 -19.79 68.61
C GLN A 37 -20.76 -21.16 67.95
N LYS A 38 -19.67 -21.87 67.55
CA LYS A 38 -19.39 -23.35 67.58
C LYS A 38 -20.05 -24.31 66.57
N MET A 39 -19.29 -24.65 65.51
CA MET A 39 -18.42 -25.86 65.39
C MET A 39 -18.93 -27.23 65.92
N VAL A 40 -18.70 -28.30 65.11
CA VAL A 40 -18.45 -29.75 65.42
C VAL A 40 -19.41 -30.80 64.78
N ASN A 41 -18.86 -31.54 63.80
CA ASN A 41 -19.01 -32.96 63.39
C ASN A 41 -20.32 -33.66 62.92
N SER A 42 -20.08 -34.59 61.97
CA SER A 42 -20.52 -36.01 61.86
C SER A 42 -21.80 -36.43 61.12
N SER A 43 -21.66 -37.59 60.42
CA SER A 43 -22.67 -38.48 59.77
C SER A 43 -23.49 -37.84 58.63
N CYS A 44 -23.57 -38.40 57.42
CA CYS A 44 -23.82 -39.80 56.98
C CYS A 44 -25.22 -40.32 57.34
N GLU A 45 -26.16 -40.27 56.39
CA GLU A 45 -26.83 -41.47 55.84
C GLU A 45 -27.73 -41.15 54.62
N GLU A 46 -27.98 -42.17 53.80
CA GLU A 46 -28.92 -42.24 52.66
C GLU A 46 -30.29 -42.81 53.13
N PRO A 47 -31.30 -43.20 52.31
CA PRO A 47 -31.44 -43.17 50.84
C PRO A 47 -32.79 -42.63 50.27
N ALA A 48 -32.78 -42.34 48.96
CA ALA A 48 -33.78 -42.56 47.89
C ALA A 48 -35.32 -42.70 48.15
N THR A 49 -36.14 -42.23 47.18
CA THR A 49 -36.75 -43.12 46.13
C THR A 49 -37.77 -42.42 45.19
N LYS A 50 -37.99 -43.05 44.00
CA LYS A 50 -39.18 -42.98 43.08
C LYS A 50 -39.30 -41.74 42.16
N ARG A 51 -39.22 -41.88 40.82
CA ARG A 51 -40.24 -42.32 39.80
C ARG A 51 -41.25 -41.20 39.44
N ALA A 52 -41.66 -40.93 38.18
CA ALA A 52 -41.28 -41.39 36.82
C ALA A 52 -41.84 -40.33 35.78
N ARG A 53 -42.09 -40.52 34.46
CA ARG A 53 -42.19 -41.70 33.55
C ARG A 53 -42.13 -41.29 32.03
N THR A 54 -41.90 -42.30 31.18
CA THR A 54 -42.17 -42.54 29.72
C THR A 54 -43.27 -41.71 29.00
N TYR A 55 -43.30 -41.53 27.67
CA TYR A 55 -43.02 -42.41 26.48
C TYR A 55 -42.43 -41.59 25.29
N GLY A 56 -41.94 -42.12 24.15
CA GLY A 56 -41.82 -43.45 23.49
C GLY A 56 -41.97 -43.25 21.95
N ALA A 57 -41.31 -43.90 20.99
CA ALA A 57 -40.79 -45.27 20.78
C ALA A 57 -39.44 -45.24 19.98
N ARG A 58 -38.61 -46.29 19.75
CA ARG A 58 -38.76 -47.74 19.44
C ARG A 58 -39.45 -48.02 18.10
N THR A 59 -39.09 -49.05 17.31
CA THR A 59 -38.44 -50.38 17.54
C THR A 59 -37.42 -50.69 16.43
N ASP A 60 -36.58 -51.73 16.38
CA ASP A 60 -35.85 -52.71 17.25
C ASP A 60 -34.88 -53.42 16.24
N GLY A 61 -33.81 -54.19 16.50
CA GLY A 61 -33.16 -54.90 17.62
C GLY A 61 -32.09 -55.85 16.98
N ALA A 62 -31.31 -56.70 17.65
CA ALA A 62 -31.13 -56.98 19.08
C ALA A 62 -29.83 -57.82 19.31
N ALA A 63 -29.40 -57.91 20.59
CA ALA A 63 -28.46 -58.92 21.17
C ALA A 63 -26.94 -58.83 20.81
N ASP A 64 -25.98 -59.12 21.70
CA ASP A 64 -26.09 -59.50 23.14
C ASP A 64 -24.84 -59.21 24.01
N SER A 65 -25.02 -59.37 25.34
CA SER A 65 -24.05 -59.76 26.39
C SER A 65 -22.76 -58.95 26.65
N THR A 66 -22.88 -57.98 27.58
CA THR A 66 -22.07 -57.84 28.83
C THR A 66 -20.59 -58.27 28.91
N CYS A 67 -19.72 -57.34 29.31
CA CYS A 67 -18.88 -57.48 30.52
C CYS A 67 -18.35 -56.11 31.00
N SER A 68 -17.86 -55.99 32.25
CA SER A 68 -17.47 -54.71 32.88
C SER A 68 -16.02 -54.69 33.38
N GLY A 69 -15.28 -53.62 33.04
CA GLY A 69 -13.91 -53.31 33.49
C GLY A 69 -13.74 -51.80 33.78
N PRO A 70 -12.68 -51.37 34.49
CA PRO A 70 -12.72 -50.15 35.28
C PRO A 70 -12.39 -48.84 34.56
N ALA A 71 -13.07 -47.78 35.02
CA ALA A 71 -12.73 -46.35 34.99
C ALA A 71 -11.52 -45.90 34.12
N SER A 72 -11.84 -45.39 32.94
CA SER A 72 -10.99 -44.42 32.23
C SER A 72 -10.84 -43.14 33.08
N SER A 73 -9.61 -42.69 33.32
CA SER A 73 -9.35 -41.38 33.94
C SER A 73 -9.85 -40.24 33.06
N GLU A 74 -10.69 -39.36 33.61
CA GLU A 74 -11.23 -38.20 32.90
C GLU A 74 -10.11 -37.22 32.49
N ILE A 75 -10.07 -36.84 31.21
CA ILE A 75 -9.04 -35.95 30.66
C ILE A 75 -9.59 -34.51 30.64
N PRO A 76 -8.93 -33.52 31.28
CA PRO A 76 -9.37 -32.13 31.27
C PRO A 76 -8.90 -31.40 29.99
N THR A 77 -9.53 -31.71 28.84
CA THR A 77 -9.21 -31.10 27.53
C THR A 77 -9.85 -29.72 27.26
N ALA A 78 -10.72 -29.23 28.15
CA ALA A 78 -11.61 -28.10 27.84
C ALA A 78 -11.00 -26.69 27.93
N ASP A 79 -9.91 -26.49 28.70
CA ASP A 79 -9.48 -25.15 29.18
C ASP A 79 -8.08 -24.71 28.69
N ARG A 80 -7.46 -25.41 27.71
CA ARG A 80 -6.13 -25.04 27.16
C ARG A 80 -6.17 -24.11 25.93
N GLN A 81 -7.35 -23.66 25.46
CA GLN A 81 -7.39 -22.64 24.41
C GLN A 81 -6.95 -21.27 24.94
N LEU A 82 -5.69 -20.90 24.66
CA LEU A 82 -5.26 -19.50 24.65
C LEU A 82 -6.26 -18.70 23.80
N SER A 83 -6.82 -17.63 24.38
CA SER A 83 -7.86 -16.80 23.77
C SER A 83 -7.30 -15.90 22.66
N LEU A 84 -6.81 -16.52 21.59
CA LEU A 84 -6.28 -15.88 20.39
C LEU A 84 -7.46 -15.48 19.50
N SER A 85 -7.50 -14.21 19.11
CA SER A 85 -8.45 -13.71 18.11
C SER A 85 -8.21 -14.40 16.78
N SER A 86 -9.29 -14.95 16.18
CA SER A 86 -9.25 -15.64 14.90
C SER A 86 -8.62 -14.75 13.81
N GLY A 87 -7.46 -15.17 13.29
CA GLY A 87 -6.65 -14.38 12.37
C GLY A 87 -5.29 -13.93 12.95
N SER A 88 -4.79 -14.60 13.99
CA SER A 88 -3.51 -14.30 14.62
C SER A 88 -2.31 -14.72 13.75
N THR A 89 -1.11 -14.25 14.09
CA THR A 89 0.14 -14.70 13.44
C THR A 89 0.36 -16.21 13.60
N VAL A 90 0.00 -16.76 14.77
CA VAL A 90 0.14 -18.20 15.10
C VAL A 90 -0.72 -19.04 14.15
N ASP A 91 -1.95 -18.59 13.84
CA ASP A 91 -2.87 -19.32 12.95
C ASP A 91 -2.33 -19.44 11.52
N LYS A 92 -1.53 -18.47 11.07
CA LYS A 92 -0.86 -18.54 9.77
C LYS A 92 0.41 -19.39 9.79
N CYS A 93 1.11 -19.46 10.92
CA CYS A 93 2.18 -20.45 11.07
C CYS A 93 1.61 -21.88 11.04
N ARG A 94 0.43 -22.13 11.64
CA ARG A 94 -0.26 -23.43 11.57
C ARG A 94 -0.60 -23.88 10.13
N GLN A 95 -0.79 -22.95 9.18
CA GLN A 95 -1.04 -23.30 7.77
C GLN A 95 0.12 -24.04 7.10
N LEU A 96 1.36 -23.83 7.56
CA LEU A 96 2.53 -24.58 7.10
C LEU A 96 2.53 -26.03 7.62
N ASP A 97 1.82 -26.28 8.73
CA ASP A 97 1.81 -27.55 9.44
C ASP A 97 0.64 -28.47 9.00
N GLU A 98 -0.27 -28.01 8.13
CA GLU A 98 -1.47 -28.77 7.69
C GLU A 98 -1.12 -30.14 7.09
N GLY A 99 -0.10 -30.21 6.22
CA GLY A 99 0.38 -31.47 5.62
C GLY A 99 0.99 -32.43 6.64
N LEU A 100 1.64 -31.89 7.68
CA LEU A 100 2.17 -32.68 8.79
C LEU A 100 1.04 -33.20 9.70
N ALA A 101 0.06 -32.35 10.03
CA ALA A 101 -1.12 -32.73 10.80
C ALA A 101 -1.91 -33.86 10.11
N ALA A 102 -2.08 -33.79 8.79
CA ALA A 102 -2.67 -34.86 7.99
C ALA A 102 -1.84 -36.17 8.00
N THR A 103 -0.51 -36.07 8.11
CA THR A 103 0.40 -37.22 8.14
C THR A 103 0.43 -37.88 9.52
N PHE A 104 0.35 -37.10 10.61
CA PHE A 104 0.13 -37.59 11.97
C PHE A 104 -1.21 -38.32 12.10
N ARG A 105 -2.33 -37.71 11.66
CA ARG A 105 -3.67 -38.35 11.63
C ARG A 105 -3.72 -39.66 10.86
N ARG A 106 -2.88 -39.82 9.84
CA ARG A 106 -2.81 -41.05 9.04
C ARG A 106 -1.86 -42.12 9.63
N GLY A 107 -1.15 -41.81 10.72
CA GLY A 107 -0.20 -42.72 11.36
C GLY A 107 1.06 -43.02 10.52
N ASP A 108 1.30 -42.30 9.42
CA ASP A 108 2.51 -42.47 8.61
C ASP A 108 3.77 -42.10 9.43
N ILE A 109 3.64 -41.16 10.37
CA ILE A 109 4.62 -40.85 11.43
C ILE A 109 3.96 -41.12 12.79
N ARG A 110 4.70 -41.73 13.74
CA ARG A 110 4.26 -41.91 15.15
C ARG A 110 5.22 -41.18 16.09
N LEU A 111 4.69 -40.55 17.13
CA LEU A 111 5.50 -39.86 18.15
C LEU A 111 5.63 -40.73 19.42
N LEU A 112 6.81 -40.72 20.04
CA LEU A 112 7.08 -41.37 21.32
C LEU A 112 6.44 -40.59 22.48
N ARG A 113 5.85 -41.29 23.46
CA ARG A 113 5.41 -40.66 24.72
C ARG A 113 6.61 -40.33 25.59
N ARG A 114 6.76 -39.08 26.06
CA ARG A 114 7.86 -38.68 26.96
C ARG A 114 7.93 -39.53 28.23
N ALA A 115 6.78 -39.84 28.83
CA ALA A 115 6.71 -40.70 30.01
C ALA A 115 7.29 -42.10 29.76
N TRP A 116 7.06 -42.69 28.58
CA TRP A 116 7.66 -43.97 28.21
C TRP A 116 9.17 -43.82 27.93
N VAL A 117 9.62 -42.79 27.21
CA VAL A 117 11.06 -42.57 26.95
C VAL A 117 11.86 -42.42 28.25
N LEU A 118 11.31 -41.73 29.25
CA LEU A 118 11.91 -41.59 30.58
C LEU A 118 11.86 -42.88 31.41
N GLY A 119 10.82 -43.70 31.27
CA GLY A 119 10.60 -44.92 32.07
C GLY A 119 11.08 -46.24 31.45
N ALA A 120 11.38 -46.28 30.15
CA ALA A 120 11.69 -47.53 29.45
C ALA A 120 13.01 -48.17 29.95
N PRO A 121 13.05 -49.50 30.20
CA PRO A 121 14.23 -50.18 30.72
C PRO A 121 15.37 -50.28 29.69
N ASP A 122 15.07 -50.05 28.42
CA ASP A 122 16.01 -50.21 27.31
C ASP A 122 17.16 -49.18 27.36
N GLN A 123 18.37 -49.65 27.05
CA GLN A 123 19.57 -48.81 26.89
C GLN A 123 19.66 -48.14 25.52
N ARG A 124 18.84 -48.56 24.54
CA ARG A 124 18.73 -48.01 23.18
C ARG A 124 17.26 -47.89 22.81
N LEU A 125 16.91 -46.99 21.89
CA LEU A 125 15.53 -46.90 21.37
C LEU A 125 15.26 -48.07 20.40
N PRO A 126 14.22 -48.88 20.59
CA PRO A 126 13.77 -49.82 19.57
C PRO A 126 13.26 -49.07 18.32
N TYR A 127 13.48 -49.66 17.14
CA TYR A 127 12.89 -49.17 15.90
C TYR A 127 11.37 -49.32 15.91
N ARG A 128 10.67 -48.50 15.11
CA ARG A 128 9.21 -48.30 15.16
C ARG A 128 8.39 -49.58 15.31
N GLN A 129 8.61 -50.59 14.46
CA GLN A 129 7.79 -51.80 14.47
C GLN A 129 7.88 -52.60 15.79
N VAL A 130 9.00 -52.51 16.52
CA VAL A 130 9.12 -53.10 17.87
C VAL A 130 8.31 -52.31 18.90
N LEU A 131 8.19 -50.99 18.73
CA LEU A 131 7.33 -50.17 19.57
C LEU A 131 5.85 -50.46 19.30
N GLU A 132 5.45 -50.64 18.03
CA GLU A 132 4.07 -51.05 17.67
C GLU A 132 3.74 -52.49 18.11
N GLU A 133 4.74 -53.37 18.24
CA GLU A 133 4.61 -54.69 18.89
C GLU A 133 4.42 -54.57 20.41
N ARG A 134 5.17 -53.70 21.08
CA ARG A 134 5.01 -53.41 22.53
C ARG A 134 3.71 -52.68 22.84
N GLU A 135 3.24 -51.81 21.94
CA GLU A 135 1.94 -51.16 22.00
C GLU A 135 0.80 -52.20 21.99
N ARG A 136 0.88 -53.18 21.07
CA ARG A 136 -0.05 -54.34 21.03
C ARG A 136 0.06 -55.28 22.25
N ARG A 137 1.09 -55.14 23.08
CA ARG A 137 1.26 -55.83 24.38
C ARG A 137 0.86 -54.96 25.59
N GLY A 138 0.49 -53.70 25.38
CA GLY A 138 0.00 -52.78 26.42
C GLY A 138 1.02 -51.79 26.99
N GLU A 139 2.25 -51.71 26.47
CA GLU A 139 3.26 -50.76 26.99
C GLU A 139 3.02 -49.29 26.58
N LEU A 140 2.13 -49.03 25.61
CA LEU A 140 1.77 -47.71 25.06
C LEU A 140 2.98 -46.75 24.80
N PRO A 141 4.04 -47.19 24.10
CA PRO A 141 5.24 -46.36 23.85
C PRO A 141 4.99 -45.14 22.97
N LEU A 142 3.94 -45.18 22.15
CA LEU A 142 3.65 -44.18 21.11
C LEU A 142 2.33 -43.45 21.41
N LEU A 143 2.19 -42.24 20.86
CA LEU A 143 0.91 -41.54 20.75
C LEU A 143 0.02 -42.17 19.68
N SER A 144 -1.30 -42.08 19.86
CA SER A 144 -2.25 -42.29 18.78
C SER A 144 -2.08 -41.24 17.67
N PRO A 145 -2.52 -41.52 16.43
CA PRO A 145 -2.54 -40.55 15.32
C PRO A 145 -3.22 -39.22 15.70
N GLU A 146 -4.32 -39.30 16.47
CA GLU A 146 -5.13 -38.17 16.92
C GLU A 146 -4.42 -37.35 18.00
N GLU A 147 -3.80 -37.98 19.01
CA GLU A 147 -3.01 -37.27 20.03
C GLU A 147 -1.81 -36.53 19.41
N ALA A 148 -1.13 -37.17 18.44
CA ALA A 148 0.01 -36.56 17.75
C ALA A 148 -0.41 -35.32 16.93
N ALA A 149 -1.55 -35.39 16.23
CA ALA A 149 -2.11 -34.26 15.50
C ALA A 149 -2.59 -33.13 16.45
N ALA A 150 -3.24 -33.49 17.56
CA ALA A 150 -3.72 -32.51 18.53
C ALA A 150 -2.59 -31.70 19.19
N LEU A 151 -1.47 -32.34 19.57
CA LEU A 151 -0.30 -31.62 20.11
C LEU A 151 0.33 -30.65 19.10
N LEU A 152 0.34 -31.01 17.81
CA LEU A 152 0.83 -30.12 16.76
C LEU A 152 -0.08 -28.89 16.62
N GLU A 153 -1.40 -29.11 16.64
CA GLU A 153 -2.41 -28.06 16.47
C GLU A 153 -2.52 -27.12 17.69
N CYS A 154 -2.20 -27.59 18.90
CA CYS A 154 -2.02 -26.74 20.09
C CYS A 154 -1.07 -25.57 19.81
N GLY A 155 0.05 -25.81 19.12
CA GLY A 155 0.99 -24.74 18.72
C GLY A 155 1.80 -24.15 19.87
N ASP A 156 2.09 -24.95 20.91
CA ASP A 156 2.83 -24.58 22.13
C ASP A 156 4.28 -25.12 22.16
N ARG A 157 4.77 -25.66 21.05
CA ARG A 157 6.07 -26.34 20.85
C ARG A 157 6.31 -27.57 21.75
N SER A 158 5.24 -28.24 22.19
CA SER A 158 5.29 -29.44 23.05
C SER A 158 5.82 -30.72 22.39
N ILE A 159 6.04 -30.75 21.07
CA ILE A 159 6.65 -31.90 20.38
C ILE A 159 8.17 -31.67 20.23
N GLY A 160 8.98 -32.55 20.82
CA GLY A 160 10.44 -32.53 20.68
C GLY A 160 10.90 -33.26 19.42
N ALA A 161 11.44 -32.57 18.42
CA ALA A 161 12.03 -33.18 17.22
C ALA A 161 13.53 -33.36 17.40
N LEU A 162 14.00 -34.60 17.59
CA LEU A 162 15.42 -34.88 17.81
C LEU A 162 16.17 -34.98 16.47
N THR A 163 17.13 -34.10 16.23
CA THR A 163 18.07 -34.19 15.11
C THR A 163 19.46 -34.60 15.61
N HIS A 164 20.06 -35.62 14.98
CA HIS A 164 21.29 -36.23 15.46
C HIS A 164 22.07 -37.04 14.40
N PRO A 165 23.41 -37.14 14.53
CA PRO A 165 24.25 -37.94 13.62
C PRO A 165 24.05 -39.45 13.84
N TRP A 166 23.56 -40.19 12.85
CA TRP A 166 23.52 -41.67 12.93
C TRP A 166 24.93 -42.26 13.02
N TYR A 167 25.22 -43.05 14.06
CA TYR A 167 26.56 -43.63 14.24
C TYR A 167 26.76 -44.97 13.50
N SER A 168 25.71 -45.74 13.20
CA SER A 168 25.80 -46.94 12.37
C SER A 168 24.58 -47.07 11.45
N PRO A 169 24.62 -47.81 10.32
CA PRO A 169 23.53 -47.81 9.34
C PRO A 169 22.27 -48.59 9.76
N GLY A 170 22.39 -49.59 10.63
CA GLY A 170 21.26 -50.36 11.17
C GLY A 170 20.80 -49.92 12.58
N ASP A 171 21.59 -49.08 13.26
CA ASP A 171 21.30 -48.55 14.59
C ASP A 171 21.93 -47.14 14.71
N PRO A 172 21.13 -46.08 14.94
CA PRO A 172 21.64 -44.71 15.04
C PRO A 172 22.47 -44.46 16.31
N ASP A 173 22.28 -45.25 17.38
CA ASP A 173 22.87 -45.05 18.71
C ASP A 173 23.25 -46.39 19.37
N PRO A 174 24.19 -47.16 18.78
CA PRO A 174 24.51 -48.53 19.20
C PRO A 174 25.11 -48.63 20.63
N VAL A 175 25.47 -47.49 21.22
CA VAL A 175 26.05 -47.37 22.58
C VAL A 175 25.05 -46.76 23.58
N GLY A 176 23.86 -46.31 23.13
CA GLY A 176 22.83 -45.71 24.00
C GLY A 176 23.15 -44.30 24.52
N VAL A 177 24.14 -43.61 23.92
CA VAL A 177 24.63 -42.31 24.38
C VAL A 177 23.62 -41.21 24.09
N LYS A 178 22.99 -41.21 22.91
CA LYS A 178 21.96 -40.23 22.56
C LYS A 178 20.70 -40.41 23.40
N LEU A 179 20.28 -41.66 23.65
CA LEU A 179 19.13 -41.92 24.51
C LEU A 179 19.38 -41.44 25.95
N LYS A 180 20.62 -41.57 26.46
CA LYS A 180 21.01 -40.98 27.74
C LYS A 180 20.89 -39.45 27.73
N ILE A 181 21.49 -38.77 26.75
CA ILE A 181 21.44 -37.30 26.61
C ILE A 181 19.99 -36.80 26.50
N LEU A 182 19.17 -37.47 25.68
CA LEU A 182 17.74 -37.17 25.53
C LEU A 182 16.98 -37.33 26.86
N ARG A 183 17.22 -38.40 27.62
CA ARG A 183 16.59 -38.62 28.93
C ARG A 183 16.96 -37.52 29.93
N GLU A 184 18.24 -37.16 30.01
CA GLU A 184 18.73 -36.08 30.87
C GLU A 184 18.08 -34.74 30.48
N ALA A 185 17.94 -34.45 29.19
CA ALA A 185 17.23 -33.27 28.69
C ALA A 185 15.72 -33.27 29.00
N LEU A 186 15.02 -34.40 28.82
CA LEU A 186 13.57 -34.53 29.05
C LEU A 186 13.15 -34.45 30.54
N LEU A 187 14.10 -34.52 31.47
CA LEU A 187 13.86 -34.18 32.88
C LEU A 187 13.76 -32.66 33.09
N VAL A 188 14.50 -31.86 32.31
CA VAL A 188 14.53 -30.39 32.39
C VAL A 188 13.48 -29.74 31.49
N LEU A 189 13.35 -30.23 30.25
CA LEU A 189 12.44 -29.70 29.23
C LEU A 189 10.99 -30.15 29.46
N THR A 190 10.40 -29.64 30.54
CA THR A 190 9.11 -30.09 31.07
C THR A 190 7.90 -29.79 30.20
N HIS A 191 8.02 -28.86 29.25
CA HIS A 191 6.99 -28.51 28.26
C HIS A 191 6.89 -29.52 27.11
N ILE A 192 7.89 -30.39 26.92
CA ILE A 192 7.82 -31.46 25.93
C ILE A 192 6.84 -32.53 26.45
N GLU A 193 5.88 -32.94 25.64
CA GLU A 193 4.94 -34.03 25.95
C GLU A 193 5.21 -35.27 25.07
N ALA A 194 5.70 -35.07 23.83
CA ALA A 194 6.00 -36.12 22.86
C ALA A 194 7.33 -35.91 22.14
N ILE A 195 7.93 -36.97 21.58
CA ILE A 195 9.22 -36.90 20.87
C ILE A 195 9.14 -37.56 19.49
N PHE A 196 9.65 -36.90 18.46
CA PHE A 196 10.00 -37.49 17.16
C PHE A 196 11.47 -37.91 17.17
N VAL A 197 11.74 -39.17 16.81
CA VAL A 197 13.07 -39.71 16.52
C VAL A 197 12.92 -40.59 15.29
N ASP A 198 13.59 -40.26 14.18
CA ASP A 198 13.40 -40.89 12.87
C ASP A 198 13.34 -42.44 12.90
N TYR A 199 14.28 -43.09 13.60
CA TYR A 199 14.40 -44.54 13.76
C TYR A 199 13.20 -45.19 14.47
N ALA A 200 12.58 -44.46 15.41
CA ALA A 200 11.45 -44.93 16.22
C ALA A 200 10.08 -44.43 15.71
N SER A 201 10.08 -43.34 14.93
CA SER A 201 8.89 -42.66 14.41
C SER A 201 8.52 -43.05 12.98
N LEU A 202 9.50 -43.48 12.18
CA LEU A 202 9.35 -43.93 10.79
C LEU A 202 9.55 -45.44 10.67
N PHE A 203 8.91 -46.08 9.69
CA PHE A 203 9.15 -47.50 9.41
C PHE A 203 10.59 -47.75 8.95
N GLN A 204 11.28 -48.67 9.62
CA GLN A 204 12.66 -49.04 9.30
C GLN A 204 12.73 -50.38 8.57
N HIS A 205 13.86 -50.67 7.93
CA HIS A 205 14.14 -52.04 7.48
C HIS A 205 14.41 -52.91 8.72
N PRO A 206 13.67 -54.02 8.93
CA PRO A 206 13.90 -54.91 10.06
C PRO A 206 15.23 -55.67 9.88
N PRO A 207 15.94 -56.06 10.96
CA PRO A 207 17.20 -56.80 10.88
C PRO A 207 17.07 -58.06 10.00
N LYS A 208 18.00 -58.20 9.05
CA LYS A 208 18.05 -59.25 8.01
C LYS A 208 16.81 -59.34 7.12
N GLY A 209 16.01 -58.28 7.04
CA GLY A 209 14.80 -58.20 6.21
C GLY A 209 14.58 -56.82 5.59
N THR A 210 13.46 -56.64 4.89
CA THR A 210 13.08 -55.37 4.26
C THR A 210 11.68 -54.95 4.70
N ARG A 211 11.37 -53.66 4.57
CA ARG A 211 10.01 -53.15 4.75
C ARG A 211 9.06 -53.85 3.79
N THR A 212 7.88 -54.22 4.29
CA THR A 212 6.74 -54.61 3.43
C THR A 212 6.33 -53.43 2.55
N GLU A 213 5.59 -53.72 1.48
CA GLU A 213 5.12 -52.71 0.52
C GLU A 213 4.32 -51.58 1.21
N ALA A 214 3.44 -51.93 2.16
CA ALA A 214 2.65 -50.95 2.92
C ALA A 214 3.51 -50.05 3.82
N GLU A 215 4.49 -50.61 4.53
CA GLU A 215 5.45 -49.85 5.35
C GLU A 215 6.34 -48.94 4.49
N ASN A 216 6.73 -49.42 3.32
CA ASN A 216 7.57 -48.67 2.37
C ASN A 216 6.81 -47.47 1.77
N GLU A 217 5.53 -47.66 1.41
CA GLU A 217 4.67 -46.56 0.95
C GLU A 217 4.35 -45.55 2.08
N ALA A 218 4.17 -46.01 3.32
CA ALA A 218 4.06 -45.13 4.48
C ALA A 218 5.34 -44.33 4.73
N PHE A 219 6.51 -44.99 4.65
CA PHE A 219 7.81 -44.34 4.78
C PHE A 219 8.05 -43.26 3.72
N LYS A 220 7.76 -43.54 2.43
CA LYS A 220 7.91 -42.55 1.35
C LYS A 220 7.11 -41.27 1.61
N ARG A 221 5.84 -41.42 2.02
CA ARG A 221 4.96 -40.28 2.33
C ARG A 221 5.44 -39.50 3.55
N ALA A 222 5.84 -40.21 4.61
CA ALA A 222 6.40 -39.60 5.81
C ALA A 222 7.70 -38.83 5.51
N LEU A 223 8.60 -39.39 4.70
CA LEU A 223 9.85 -38.76 4.29
C LEU A 223 9.62 -37.45 3.53
N GLY A 224 8.58 -37.38 2.70
CA GLY A 224 8.21 -36.18 1.94
C GLY A 224 7.79 -34.98 2.80
N VAL A 225 7.37 -35.20 4.05
CA VAL A 225 7.00 -34.14 5.03
C VAL A 225 7.88 -34.14 6.28
N MET A 226 8.93 -34.97 6.34
CA MET A 226 9.80 -35.09 7.52
C MET A 226 10.47 -33.75 7.87
N GLY A 227 10.80 -32.95 6.85
CA GLY A 227 11.32 -31.59 7.04
C GLY A 227 10.37 -30.68 7.82
N ASP A 228 9.06 -30.81 7.63
CA ASP A 228 8.06 -29.98 8.31
C ASP A 228 8.01 -30.28 9.83
N VAL A 229 8.37 -31.50 10.27
CA VAL A 229 8.53 -31.85 11.69
C VAL A 229 9.58 -30.96 12.35
N TYR A 230 10.70 -30.75 11.69
CA TYR A 230 11.76 -29.85 12.18
C TYR A 230 11.39 -28.38 11.98
N ALA A 231 10.70 -28.06 10.88
CA ALA A 231 10.43 -26.68 10.48
C ALA A 231 9.26 -25.99 11.19
N SER A 232 8.26 -26.73 11.70
CA SER A 232 7.05 -26.17 12.34
C SER A 232 7.40 -25.13 13.42
N ALA A 233 7.08 -23.86 13.18
CA ALA A 233 7.48 -22.78 14.07
C ALA A 233 6.63 -22.68 15.35
N VAL A 234 5.52 -23.41 15.43
CA VAL A 234 4.57 -23.39 16.54
C VAL A 234 4.36 -24.76 17.18
N GLY A 235 4.39 -25.86 16.42
CA GLY A 235 4.13 -27.19 16.95
C GLY A 235 5.34 -27.89 17.56
N THR A 236 6.57 -27.62 17.10
CA THR A 236 7.76 -28.41 17.50
C THR A 236 8.93 -27.59 18.07
N THR A 237 9.57 -28.14 19.10
CA THR A 237 10.90 -27.74 19.62
C THR A 237 11.95 -28.69 19.05
N VAL A 238 13.03 -28.17 18.46
CA VAL A 238 14.09 -29.00 17.87
C VAL A 238 15.22 -29.22 18.87
N LEU A 239 15.55 -30.49 19.08
CA LEU A 239 16.55 -30.96 20.03
C LEU A 239 17.76 -31.44 19.25
N GLN A 240 18.88 -30.71 19.30
CA GLN A 240 20.05 -30.97 18.47
C GLN A 240 21.18 -31.61 19.28
N ILE A 241 21.60 -32.82 18.91
CA ILE A 241 22.82 -33.46 19.44
C ILE A 241 23.90 -33.38 18.36
N LYS A 242 24.93 -32.54 18.56
CA LYS A 242 26.14 -32.50 17.72
C LYS A 242 27.25 -33.46 18.16
N GLU A 243 27.17 -33.99 19.38
CA GLU A 243 28.23 -34.79 20.00
C GLU A 243 28.57 -36.07 19.22
N ILE A 244 29.86 -36.42 19.18
CA ILE A 244 30.38 -37.66 18.59
C ILE A 244 31.11 -38.43 19.69
N PRO A 245 30.54 -39.50 20.26
CA PRO A 245 31.23 -40.35 21.22
C PRO A 245 32.33 -41.17 20.53
N PRO A 246 33.39 -41.55 21.26
CA PRO A 246 34.52 -42.29 20.69
C PRO A 246 34.08 -43.64 20.13
N ARG A 247 34.70 -44.06 19.02
CA ARG A 247 34.45 -45.35 18.36
C ARG A 247 34.65 -46.53 19.33
N PRO A 248 33.63 -47.37 19.58
CA PRO A 248 33.80 -48.59 20.36
C PRO A 248 34.68 -49.61 19.63
N GLN A 249 35.45 -50.40 20.40
CA GLN A 249 36.43 -51.35 19.85
C GLN A 249 35.82 -52.40 18.90
N GLU A 250 34.56 -52.77 19.09
CA GLU A 250 33.84 -53.72 18.23
C GLU A 250 33.55 -53.21 16.80
N PHE A 251 33.74 -51.91 16.54
CA PHE A 251 33.67 -51.29 15.21
C PHE A 251 35.06 -50.92 14.65
N ASP A 252 36.15 -51.25 15.36
CA ASP A 252 37.49 -51.03 14.84
C ASP A 252 37.77 -52.00 13.68
N GLY A 253 38.49 -51.55 12.65
CA GLY A 253 38.73 -52.37 11.46
C GLY A 253 37.52 -52.61 10.53
N GLU A 254 36.31 -52.15 10.83
CA GLU A 254 35.12 -52.54 10.06
C GLU A 254 34.63 -51.51 9.00
N LEU A 255 34.37 -52.01 7.79
CA LEU A 255 33.72 -51.30 6.69
C LEU A 255 32.36 -51.92 6.36
N CYS A 256 31.39 -51.08 5.95
CA CYS A 256 30.14 -51.48 5.33
C CYS A 256 30.24 -51.37 3.80
N LEU A 257 29.77 -52.39 3.09
CA LEU A 257 29.60 -52.41 1.63
C LEU A 257 28.12 -52.23 1.28
N PHE A 258 27.75 -51.01 0.88
CA PHE A 258 26.35 -50.63 0.63
C PHE A 258 25.92 -50.95 -0.79
N GLY A 259 24.74 -51.56 -0.96
CA GLY A 259 24.19 -51.87 -2.28
C GLY A 259 25.12 -52.79 -3.09
N LEU A 260 25.41 -53.97 -2.54
CA LEU A 260 26.18 -55.03 -3.19
C LEU A 260 25.58 -55.40 -4.56
N LYS A 261 26.43 -55.58 -5.58
CA LYS A 261 26.00 -56.07 -6.89
C LYS A 261 25.58 -57.54 -6.80
N ALA A 262 24.63 -57.94 -7.65
CA ALA A 262 24.17 -59.33 -7.68
C ALA A 262 25.30 -60.29 -8.06
N GLY A 263 25.46 -61.38 -7.29
CA GLY A 263 26.48 -62.41 -7.50
C GLY A 263 27.86 -62.12 -6.89
N VAL A 264 28.02 -61.06 -6.08
CA VAL A 264 29.24 -60.85 -5.28
C VAL A 264 29.29 -61.85 -4.13
N ASP A 265 30.43 -62.51 -3.99
CA ASP A 265 30.75 -63.46 -2.91
C ASP A 265 32.05 -63.07 -2.17
N GLU A 266 32.44 -63.85 -1.16
CA GLU A 266 33.66 -63.62 -0.39
C GLU A 266 34.93 -63.75 -1.27
N ALA A 267 34.91 -64.60 -2.30
CA ALA A 267 36.04 -64.74 -3.22
C ALA A 267 36.26 -63.46 -4.04
N ALA A 268 35.19 -62.81 -4.50
CA ALA A 268 35.25 -61.51 -5.17
C ALA A 268 35.80 -60.39 -4.25
N VAL A 269 35.40 -60.38 -2.97
CA VAL A 269 35.94 -59.45 -1.96
C VAL A 269 37.44 -59.68 -1.74
N CYS A 270 37.86 -60.93 -1.55
CA CYS A 270 39.27 -61.31 -1.42
C CYS A 270 40.09 -60.98 -2.68
N GLN A 271 39.52 -61.11 -3.87
CA GLN A 271 40.19 -60.73 -5.13
C GLN A 271 40.39 -59.22 -5.25
N ALA A 272 39.42 -58.41 -4.79
CA ALA A 272 39.52 -56.95 -4.84
C ALA A 272 40.63 -56.40 -3.92
N LEU A 273 40.91 -57.07 -2.80
CA LEU A 273 41.78 -56.57 -1.73
C LEU A 273 43.28 -56.42 -2.09
N SER A 274 43.77 -57.14 -3.11
CA SER A 274 45.18 -57.13 -3.55
C SER A 274 46.18 -57.14 -2.37
N ASP A 275 46.91 -56.04 -2.19
CA ASP A 275 48.02 -55.88 -1.25
C ASP A 275 47.57 -55.83 0.22
N LEU A 276 46.28 -55.56 0.47
CA LEU A 276 45.67 -55.53 1.81
C LEU A 276 45.12 -56.90 2.26
N SER A 277 45.26 -57.94 1.43
CA SER A 277 44.80 -59.31 1.73
C SER A 277 45.43 -59.94 2.98
N THR A 278 46.57 -59.44 3.45
CA THR A 278 47.23 -59.86 4.70
C THR A 278 46.71 -59.16 5.95
N GLU A 279 45.91 -58.09 5.79
CA GLU A 279 45.28 -57.33 6.88
C GLU A 279 43.75 -57.55 6.93
N PHE A 280 43.20 -58.39 6.06
CA PHE A 280 41.80 -58.82 6.07
C PHE A 280 41.59 -59.94 7.11
N GLU A 281 40.50 -59.87 7.88
CA GLU A 281 40.11 -60.90 8.85
C GLU A 281 38.91 -61.74 8.40
N SER A 282 37.86 -61.09 7.88
CA SER A 282 36.59 -61.76 7.55
C SER A 282 35.64 -60.87 6.74
N CYS A 283 34.69 -61.51 6.07
CA CYS A 283 33.59 -60.86 5.37
C CYS A 283 32.24 -61.51 5.75
N ASP A 284 31.22 -60.70 6.03
CA ASP A 284 29.82 -61.14 6.09
C ASP A 284 29.00 -60.31 5.10
N LEU A 285 28.81 -60.84 3.89
CA LEU A 285 27.97 -60.23 2.85
C LEU A 285 26.47 -60.36 3.10
N ALA A 286 26.07 -61.18 4.08
CA ALA A 286 24.68 -61.38 4.52
C ALA A 286 24.44 -60.80 5.93
N PHE A 287 25.28 -59.85 6.35
CA PHE A 287 25.23 -59.22 7.66
C PHE A 287 23.87 -58.55 7.88
N GLU A 288 23.50 -57.65 6.96
CA GLU A 288 22.20 -57.01 6.86
C GLU A 288 21.65 -57.03 5.43
N SER A 289 20.34 -56.82 5.28
CA SER A 289 19.67 -56.85 3.96
C SER A 289 20.08 -55.72 3.00
N THR A 290 20.74 -54.67 3.51
CA THR A 290 21.11 -53.44 2.79
C THR A 290 22.62 -53.24 2.65
N TYR A 291 23.44 -53.94 3.44
CA TYR A 291 24.90 -53.87 3.39
C TYR A 291 25.58 -55.14 3.94
N GLY A 292 26.72 -55.49 3.34
CA GLY A 292 27.68 -56.44 3.92
C GLY A 292 28.69 -55.74 4.83
N VAL A 293 29.41 -56.50 5.66
CA VAL A 293 30.50 -56.00 6.52
C VAL A 293 31.81 -56.72 6.18
N VAL A 294 32.90 -55.94 6.08
CA VAL A 294 34.28 -56.43 5.91
C VAL A 294 35.10 -55.97 7.12
N ARG A 295 35.86 -56.87 7.74
CA ARG A 295 36.75 -56.56 8.87
C ARG A 295 38.22 -56.71 8.51
N PHE A 296 39.02 -55.76 9.00
CA PHE A 296 40.47 -55.73 8.93
C PHE A 296 41.10 -55.76 10.33
N THR A 297 42.35 -56.22 10.43
CA THR A 297 43.14 -56.32 11.67
C THR A 297 43.43 -54.95 12.32
N THR A 298 43.30 -53.85 11.56
CA THR A 298 43.41 -52.48 12.08
C THR A 298 42.44 -51.55 11.36
N HIS A 299 41.88 -50.56 12.06
CA HIS A 299 41.12 -49.49 11.41
C HIS A 299 41.96 -48.67 10.39
N ALA A 300 43.29 -48.64 10.54
CA ALA A 300 44.17 -48.01 9.56
C ALA A 300 44.14 -48.76 8.21
N ALA A 301 44.05 -50.10 8.21
CA ALA A 301 43.89 -50.89 6.99
C ALA A 301 42.50 -50.69 6.35
N ALA A 302 41.44 -50.65 7.16
CA ALA A 302 40.08 -50.33 6.71
C ALA A 302 40.01 -48.95 6.02
N LEU A 303 40.64 -47.92 6.61
CA LEU A 303 40.72 -46.59 5.99
C LEU A 303 41.56 -46.60 4.69
N ARG A 304 42.63 -47.39 4.60
CA ARG A 304 43.38 -47.57 3.34
C ARG A 304 42.53 -48.23 2.25
N ALA A 305 41.79 -49.29 2.55
CA ALA A 305 40.90 -49.94 1.59
C ALA A 305 39.76 -49.00 1.12
N LYS A 306 39.20 -48.20 2.03
CA LYS A 306 38.23 -47.15 1.67
C LYS A 306 38.85 -46.09 0.75
N ALA A 307 40.03 -45.57 1.10
CA ALA A 307 40.72 -44.52 0.34
C ALA A 307 41.20 -45.00 -1.04
N ALA A 308 41.60 -46.27 -1.16
CA ALA A 308 41.95 -46.92 -2.42
C ALA A 308 40.71 -47.28 -3.27
N ASN A 309 39.49 -47.02 -2.79
CA ASN A 309 38.22 -47.29 -3.47
C ASN A 309 38.04 -48.78 -3.86
N THR A 310 38.63 -49.68 -3.08
CA THR A 310 38.89 -51.11 -3.40
C THR A 310 37.64 -51.87 -3.85
N PHE A 311 36.48 -51.61 -3.26
CA PHE A 311 35.24 -52.36 -3.49
C PHE A 311 34.26 -51.70 -4.46
N SER A 312 34.68 -50.64 -5.17
CA SER A 312 33.83 -49.88 -6.10
C SER A 312 33.20 -50.73 -7.21
N GLU A 313 33.85 -51.79 -7.65
CA GLU A 313 33.27 -52.73 -8.62
C GLU A 313 32.37 -53.81 -8.00
N LEU A 314 32.28 -53.90 -6.66
CA LEU A 314 31.45 -54.87 -5.95
C LEU A 314 30.19 -54.25 -5.32
N CYS A 315 30.19 -52.95 -5.02
CA CYS A 315 29.12 -52.30 -4.27
C CYS A 315 28.86 -50.86 -4.72
N GLY A 316 27.69 -50.32 -4.34
CA GLY A 316 27.29 -48.95 -4.62
C GLY A 316 28.08 -47.89 -3.83
N GLY A 317 28.65 -48.23 -2.67
CA GLY A 317 29.48 -47.34 -1.86
C GLY A 317 30.05 -48.00 -0.60
N VAL A 318 31.05 -47.36 0.01
CA VAL A 318 31.81 -47.88 1.17
C VAL A 318 32.00 -46.79 2.23
N ASP A 319 31.73 -47.11 3.50
CA ASP A 319 32.18 -46.30 4.65
C ASP A 319 32.49 -47.20 5.85
N THR A 320 33.06 -46.64 6.92
CA THR A 320 33.31 -47.35 8.18
C THR A 320 31.99 -47.64 8.89
N ARG A 321 31.86 -48.81 9.52
CA ARG A 321 30.60 -49.23 10.17
C ARG A 321 30.19 -48.32 11.33
N TYR A 322 31.17 -47.73 12.03
CA TYR A 322 30.95 -46.60 12.92
C TYR A 322 31.28 -45.30 12.18
N ASN A 323 30.33 -44.37 12.13
CA ASN A 323 30.40 -43.14 11.34
C ASN A 323 30.70 -41.94 12.24
N GLU A 324 31.94 -41.46 12.19
CA GLU A 324 32.49 -40.40 13.04
C GLU A 324 32.41 -39.01 12.39
N ARG A 325 31.62 -38.88 11.33
CA ARG A 325 31.39 -37.60 10.65
C ARG A 325 30.70 -36.60 11.59
N SER A 326 31.05 -35.33 11.55
CA SER A 326 30.36 -34.29 12.34
C SER A 326 28.92 -34.05 11.87
N TYR A 327 28.19 -33.19 12.58
CA TYR A 327 26.80 -32.85 12.28
C TYR A 327 26.70 -31.99 11.01
N ASP A 328 27.30 -30.78 11.00
CA ASP A 328 27.17 -29.73 9.96
C ASP A 328 28.51 -29.22 9.42
N GLY A 329 29.55 -30.04 9.48
CA GLY A 329 30.92 -29.70 9.09
C GLY A 329 31.83 -29.56 10.31
N ARG A 330 33.12 -29.31 10.09
CA ARG A 330 34.09 -29.15 11.19
C ARG A 330 34.73 -27.77 11.17
N GLY A 331 34.36 -26.94 12.14
CA GLY A 331 35.07 -25.70 12.42
C GLY A 331 36.42 -25.93 13.11
N ASP A 332 37.27 -24.89 13.11
CA ASP A 332 38.59 -24.93 13.73
C ASP A 332 38.51 -25.31 15.23
N GLY A 333 38.96 -26.52 15.56
CA GLY A 333 39.02 -27.04 16.92
C GLY A 333 37.86 -27.96 17.34
N GLU A 334 36.83 -28.17 16.50
CA GLU A 334 35.74 -29.10 16.81
C GLU A 334 36.09 -30.57 16.50
N GLY A 335 35.30 -31.49 17.06
CA GLY A 335 35.42 -32.93 16.83
C GLY A 335 34.75 -33.38 15.52
N GLY A 336 35.46 -34.19 14.73
CA GLY A 336 35.02 -34.69 13.43
C GLY A 336 36.22 -35.23 12.65
N ARG A 337 36.02 -35.57 11.37
CA ARG A 337 37.13 -36.01 10.51
C ARG A 337 37.92 -34.79 9.98
N ASP A 338 39.14 -34.99 9.48
CA ASP A 338 39.84 -33.92 8.74
C ASP A 338 39.18 -33.73 7.37
N GLY A 339 38.93 -32.48 6.96
CA GLY A 339 38.20 -32.17 5.71
C GLY A 339 36.72 -32.61 5.74
N ASP A 340 36.03 -32.38 6.86
CA ASP A 340 34.65 -32.83 7.06
C ASP A 340 33.62 -31.73 6.76
N GLU A 341 32.85 -31.91 5.69
CA GLU A 341 31.72 -31.06 5.25
C GLU A 341 30.37 -31.43 5.90
N GLY A 342 30.34 -32.37 6.86
CA GLY A 342 29.13 -32.71 7.61
C GLY A 342 28.15 -33.65 6.92
N ARG A 343 26.96 -33.82 7.51
CA ARG A 343 25.93 -34.80 7.12
C ARG A 343 24.73 -34.10 6.49
N GLY A 344 24.41 -34.43 5.25
CA GLY A 344 23.43 -33.68 4.45
C GLY A 344 22.03 -33.58 5.07
N TRP A 345 21.55 -34.65 5.72
CA TRP A 345 20.29 -34.62 6.48
C TRP A 345 20.39 -33.71 7.72
N CYS A 346 21.46 -33.78 8.52
CA CYS A 346 21.65 -32.93 9.70
C CYS A 346 21.78 -31.43 9.33
N CYS A 347 22.47 -31.11 8.23
CA CYS A 347 22.54 -29.76 7.67
C CYS A 347 21.15 -29.24 7.26
N PHE A 348 20.36 -30.07 6.59
CA PHE A 348 18.98 -29.76 6.20
C PHE A 348 18.08 -29.53 7.41
N GLU A 349 18.13 -30.42 8.40
CA GLU A 349 17.34 -30.34 9.63
C GLU A 349 17.69 -29.07 10.42
N GLY A 350 18.97 -28.75 10.58
CA GLY A 350 19.42 -27.51 11.23
C GLY A 350 19.04 -26.24 10.44
N GLY A 351 19.15 -26.28 9.12
CA GLY A 351 18.78 -25.19 8.23
C GLY A 351 17.28 -24.87 8.27
N VAL A 352 16.43 -25.89 8.11
CA VAL A 352 14.97 -25.73 8.03
C VAL A 352 14.36 -25.32 9.38
N SER A 353 14.92 -25.83 10.50
CA SER A 353 14.48 -25.52 11.87
C SER A 353 14.48 -24.03 12.22
N GLY A 354 15.39 -23.25 11.63
CA GLY A 354 15.56 -21.83 11.90
C GLY A 354 15.03 -20.88 10.81
N GLU A 355 14.65 -21.39 9.65
CA GLU A 355 14.43 -20.56 8.44
C GLU A 355 13.29 -19.54 8.61
N LEU A 356 12.14 -19.96 9.10
CA LEU A 356 11.02 -19.04 9.36
C LEU A 356 11.34 -18.02 10.46
N LEU A 357 12.10 -18.40 11.50
CA LEU A 357 12.49 -17.47 12.57
C LEU A 357 13.49 -16.41 12.10
N VAL A 358 14.48 -16.78 11.28
CA VAL A 358 15.41 -15.80 10.70
C VAL A 358 14.68 -14.85 9.75
N ARG A 359 13.73 -15.35 8.94
CA ARG A 359 12.86 -14.49 8.11
C ARG A 359 11.98 -13.56 8.93
N LEU A 360 11.51 -13.99 10.10
CA LEU A 360 10.69 -13.16 11.00
C LEU A 360 11.50 -12.13 11.80
N SER A 361 12.84 -12.15 11.76
CA SER A 361 13.67 -11.13 12.39
C SER A 361 13.40 -9.70 11.86
N VAL A 362 13.06 -9.57 10.57
CA VAL A 362 12.65 -8.29 9.94
C VAL A 362 11.15 -7.96 10.12
N TYR A 363 10.38 -8.82 10.79
CA TYR A 363 8.95 -8.63 11.09
C TYR A 363 8.71 -8.62 12.62
N PRO A 364 9.16 -7.58 13.34
CA PRO A 364 9.32 -7.61 14.80
C PRO A 364 8.03 -7.90 15.59
N ARG A 365 6.85 -7.48 15.10
CA ARG A 365 5.57 -7.85 15.73
C ARG A 365 5.27 -9.34 15.65
N MET A 366 5.54 -9.97 14.51
CA MET A 366 5.31 -11.41 14.31
C MET A 366 6.32 -12.24 15.10
N LYS A 367 7.59 -11.81 15.14
CA LYS A 367 8.62 -12.39 16.01
C LYS A 367 8.25 -12.30 17.49
N ALA A 368 7.76 -11.15 17.96
CA ALA A 368 7.34 -10.97 19.35
C ALA A 368 6.19 -11.90 19.81
N GLU A 369 5.38 -12.45 18.89
CA GLU A 369 4.40 -13.50 19.21
C GLU A 369 5.06 -14.89 19.32
N LEU A 370 5.99 -15.23 18.42
CA LEU A 370 6.70 -16.51 18.43
C LEU A 370 7.80 -16.62 19.51
N ASP A 371 8.27 -15.48 20.03
CA ASP A 371 9.20 -15.38 21.16
C ASP A 371 8.52 -15.62 22.52
N LYS A 372 7.18 -15.72 22.57
CA LYS A 372 6.41 -16.14 23.76
C LYS A 372 6.40 -17.66 23.97
N LEU A 373 6.71 -18.42 22.91
CA LEU A 373 6.74 -19.88 22.91
C LEU A 373 8.13 -20.40 23.36
N PRO A 374 8.24 -21.65 23.85
CA PRO A 374 9.53 -22.25 24.25
C PRO A 374 10.61 -22.14 23.16
N PRO A 375 11.92 -22.08 23.49
CA PRO A 375 12.97 -21.90 22.49
C PRO A 375 12.93 -22.95 21.36
N LYS A 376 12.82 -22.49 20.10
CA LYS A 376 12.59 -23.38 18.93
C LYS A 376 13.73 -24.37 18.67
N LEU A 377 14.97 -24.02 18.99
CA LEU A 377 16.14 -24.86 18.76
C LEU A 377 16.99 -24.89 20.05
N ILE A 378 17.29 -26.10 20.53
CA ILE A 378 17.97 -26.35 21.80
C ILE A 378 19.10 -27.35 21.56
N SER A 379 20.33 -26.96 21.93
CA SER A 379 21.52 -27.79 21.88
C SER A 379 21.58 -28.72 23.10
N LEU A 380 21.92 -29.99 22.86
CA LEU A 380 22.01 -31.05 23.87
C LEU A 380 23.40 -31.72 23.79
N ALA A 381 24.05 -31.90 24.95
CA ALA A 381 25.33 -32.60 25.07
C ALA A 381 25.45 -33.34 26.42
N SER A 382 26.28 -34.37 26.46
CA SER A 382 26.55 -35.20 27.63
C SER A 382 27.04 -34.38 28.82
N GLY A 383 26.33 -34.46 29.95
CA GLY A 383 26.68 -33.74 31.18
C GLY A 383 26.51 -32.21 31.13
N ARG A 384 25.85 -31.66 30.10
CA ARG A 384 25.46 -30.24 30.03
C ARG A 384 23.96 -30.06 30.21
N ALA A 385 23.55 -28.86 30.63
CA ALA A 385 22.14 -28.47 30.59
C ALA A 385 21.71 -28.21 29.13
N PRO A 386 20.41 -28.35 28.80
CA PRO A 386 19.89 -27.95 27.49
C PRO A 386 20.03 -26.42 27.29
N GLU A 387 20.70 -26.00 26.20
CA GLU A 387 21.02 -24.60 25.92
C GLU A 387 20.30 -24.10 24.65
N PRO A 388 19.54 -22.99 24.69
CA PRO A 388 18.94 -22.39 23.50
C PRO A 388 19.98 -21.98 22.46
N VAL A 389 19.71 -22.25 21.18
CA VAL A 389 20.59 -21.83 20.07
C VAL A 389 20.13 -20.48 19.52
N GLU A 390 20.99 -19.47 19.59
CA GLU A 390 20.74 -18.17 18.94
C GLU A 390 20.91 -18.29 17.42
N LEU A 391 19.97 -17.74 16.67
CA LEU A 391 19.97 -17.73 15.21
C LEU A 391 20.36 -16.33 14.71
N SER A 392 21.50 -16.19 14.03
CA SER A 392 21.96 -14.87 13.54
C SER A 392 20.90 -14.19 12.66
N HIS A 393 20.77 -12.86 12.81
CA HIS A 393 19.82 -12.02 12.08
C HIS A 393 20.48 -11.22 10.95
N SER A 394 21.81 -11.27 10.79
CA SER A 394 22.53 -10.49 9.76
C SER A 394 22.28 -10.99 8.33
N ASP A 395 22.04 -12.30 8.17
CA ASP A 395 22.24 -12.99 6.88
C ASP A 395 20.93 -13.34 6.15
N VAL A 396 19.80 -12.69 6.50
CA VAL A 396 18.45 -13.00 5.97
C VAL A 396 18.41 -13.14 4.44
N TRP A 397 19.21 -12.32 3.73
CA TRP A 397 19.28 -12.29 2.26
C TRP A 397 20.18 -13.37 1.65
N GLN A 398 21.16 -13.90 2.38
CA GLN A 398 22.11 -14.93 1.91
C GLN A 398 21.80 -16.33 2.45
N ARG A 399 21.03 -16.44 3.54
CA ARG A 399 20.78 -17.69 4.27
C ARG A 399 20.33 -18.86 3.39
N VAL A 400 19.47 -18.62 2.39
CA VAL A 400 19.02 -19.69 1.47
C VAL A 400 20.19 -20.29 0.70
N GLN A 401 21.08 -19.44 0.17
CA GLN A 401 22.28 -19.89 -0.54
C GLN A 401 23.24 -20.59 0.43
N GLN A 402 23.53 -19.99 1.59
CA GLN A 402 24.43 -20.57 2.60
C GLN A 402 24.00 -21.99 3.02
N VAL A 403 22.71 -22.19 3.33
CA VAL A 403 22.17 -23.50 3.74
C VAL A 403 22.17 -24.49 2.58
N VAL A 404 21.81 -24.05 1.36
CA VAL A 404 21.87 -24.90 0.17
C VAL A 404 23.30 -25.34 -0.13
N GLU A 405 24.28 -24.44 -0.10
CA GLU A 405 25.69 -24.79 -0.28
C GLU A 405 26.20 -25.76 0.80
N SER A 406 25.79 -25.59 2.06
CA SER A 406 26.12 -26.52 3.15
C SER A 406 25.57 -27.93 2.87
N ILE A 407 24.30 -28.04 2.47
CA ILE A 407 23.68 -29.32 2.10
C ILE A 407 24.35 -29.94 0.86
N GLU A 408 24.69 -29.12 -0.15
CA GLU A 408 25.32 -29.57 -1.40
C GLU A 408 26.80 -29.97 -1.22
N LYS A 409 27.52 -29.41 -0.25
CA LYS A 409 28.87 -29.85 0.15
C LYS A 409 28.84 -31.12 1.00
N ALA A 410 27.87 -31.22 1.92
CA ALA A 410 27.76 -32.32 2.87
C ALA A 410 27.65 -33.72 2.24
N THR A 411 27.95 -34.73 3.07
CA THR A 411 27.92 -36.15 2.70
C THR A 411 26.56 -36.78 2.98
N PHE A 412 26.06 -37.54 2.01
CA PHE A 412 24.87 -38.39 2.13
C PHE A 412 25.28 -39.87 2.05
N THR A 413 24.51 -40.74 2.71
CA THR A 413 24.64 -42.21 2.63
C THR A 413 23.86 -42.79 1.44
N GLY A 414 22.70 -42.21 1.11
CA GLY A 414 21.94 -42.51 -0.10
C GLY A 414 22.39 -41.67 -1.30
N LYS A 415 22.52 -42.28 -2.48
CA LYS A 415 22.89 -41.55 -3.71
C LYS A 415 21.81 -40.58 -4.20
N GLY A 416 20.52 -40.91 -4.01
CA GLY A 416 19.40 -40.05 -4.41
C GLY A 416 19.17 -38.84 -3.50
N ASP A 417 19.44 -38.99 -2.20
CA ASP A 417 19.20 -37.97 -1.18
C ASP A 417 19.88 -36.63 -1.51
N LYS A 418 21.08 -36.68 -2.10
CA LYS A 418 21.88 -35.49 -2.45
C LYS A 418 21.21 -34.61 -3.51
N GLU A 419 20.36 -35.17 -4.37
CA GLU A 419 19.57 -34.40 -5.35
C GLU A 419 18.24 -33.93 -4.74
N VAL A 420 17.63 -34.74 -3.87
CA VAL A 420 16.29 -34.50 -3.30
C VAL A 420 16.29 -33.45 -2.18
N VAL A 421 17.25 -33.52 -1.24
CA VAL A 421 17.21 -32.70 -0.02
C VAL A 421 17.38 -31.20 -0.26
N PRO A 422 18.24 -30.72 -1.18
CA PRO A 422 18.26 -29.31 -1.58
C PRO A 422 16.92 -28.83 -2.17
N VAL A 423 16.17 -29.69 -2.84
CA VAL A 423 14.85 -29.38 -3.41
C VAL A 423 13.78 -29.29 -2.32
N LEU A 424 13.79 -30.21 -1.34
CA LEU A 424 12.91 -30.13 -0.17
C LEU A 424 13.08 -28.81 0.60
N TYR A 425 14.33 -28.36 0.78
CA TYR A 425 14.62 -27.08 1.43
C TYR A 425 14.07 -25.88 0.63
N LYS A 426 14.38 -25.82 -0.67
CA LYS A 426 13.92 -24.74 -1.57
C LYS A 426 12.37 -24.68 -1.60
N GLY A 427 11.69 -25.83 -1.66
CA GLY A 427 10.23 -25.91 -1.61
C GLY A 427 9.61 -25.52 -0.25
N TYR A 428 10.31 -25.67 0.88
CA TYR A 428 9.86 -25.12 2.16
C TYR A 428 10.01 -23.59 2.23
N VAL A 429 11.15 -23.07 1.74
CA VAL A 429 11.41 -21.62 1.63
C VAL A 429 10.32 -20.92 0.80
N GLU A 430 9.88 -21.54 -0.30
CA GLU A 430 8.77 -21.05 -1.12
C GLU A 430 7.43 -21.01 -0.35
N ARG A 431 7.06 -22.08 0.36
CA ARG A 431 5.85 -22.09 1.23
C ARG A 431 5.87 -20.96 2.25
N VAL A 432 7.01 -20.76 2.92
CA VAL A 432 7.19 -19.66 3.88
C VAL A 432 7.04 -18.30 3.21
N ALA A 433 7.66 -18.09 2.04
CA ALA A 433 7.53 -16.83 1.31
C ALA A 433 6.08 -16.52 0.92
N THR A 434 5.30 -17.52 0.49
CA THR A 434 3.87 -17.37 0.18
C THR A 434 3.03 -16.99 1.41
N VAL A 435 3.26 -17.62 2.56
CA VAL A 435 2.53 -17.31 3.81
C VAL A 435 2.90 -15.92 4.36
N LEU A 436 4.16 -15.51 4.23
CA LEU A 436 4.57 -14.15 4.60
C LEU A 436 3.98 -13.10 3.65
N ALA A 437 3.97 -13.35 2.34
CA ALA A 437 3.34 -12.45 1.37
C ALA A 437 1.83 -12.28 1.59
N SER A 438 1.10 -13.37 1.88
CA SER A 438 -0.33 -13.30 2.25
C SER A 438 -0.57 -12.59 3.59
N THR A 439 0.46 -12.44 4.42
CA THR A 439 0.41 -11.71 5.69
C THR A 439 0.71 -10.24 5.52
N LEU A 440 1.65 -9.87 4.64
CA LEU A 440 1.85 -8.49 4.21
C LEU A 440 0.60 -7.91 3.51
N ALA A 441 -0.03 -8.68 2.63
CA ALA A 441 -1.28 -8.29 1.96
C ALA A 441 -2.46 -8.13 2.94
N LEU A 442 -2.46 -8.88 4.04
CA LEU A 442 -3.44 -8.72 5.13
C LEU A 442 -3.06 -7.58 6.08
N GLN A 443 -1.78 -7.27 6.29
CA GLN A 443 -1.39 -6.07 7.03
C GLN A 443 -1.78 -4.79 6.29
N THR A 444 -1.59 -4.69 4.97
CA THR A 444 -2.04 -3.51 4.21
C THR A 444 -3.56 -3.35 4.13
N THR A 445 -4.34 -4.41 4.36
CA THR A 445 -5.81 -4.36 4.42
C THR A 445 -6.40 -4.29 5.85
N LEU A 446 -5.62 -4.62 6.88
CA LEU A 446 -5.99 -4.43 8.29
C LEU A 446 -5.50 -3.08 8.85
N GLU A 447 -4.30 -2.63 8.48
CA GLU A 447 -3.75 -1.32 8.92
C GLU A 447 -4.32 -0.12 8.15
N THR A 448 -5.12 -0.34 7.10
CA THR A 448 -5.96 0.70 6.49
C THR A 448 -7.15 1.07 7.37
N ALA A 449 -7.63 0.14 8.21
CA ALA A 449 -8.68 0.38 9.19
C ALA A 449 -8.11 0.95 10.51
N ALA A 450 -7.86 2.26 10.52
CA ALA A 450 -8.38 3.00 11.67
C ALA A 450 -9.90 2.89 11.56
N GLU A 451 -10.60 2.45 12.62
CA GLU A 451 -12.04 2.21 12.58
C GLU A 451 -12.81 3.50 12.32
N VAL A 452 -13.03 3.82 11.03
CA VAL A 452 -13.98 4.84 10.61
C VAL A 452 -15.35 4.31 11.04
N PRO A 453 -16.07 5.01 11.95
CA PRO A 453 -17.36 4.55 12.43
C PRO A 453 -18.33 4.41 11.25
N VAL A 454 -19.34 3.56 11.38
CA VAL A 454 -20.36 3.41 10.33
C VAL A 454 -21.00 4.77 10.07
N MET A 455 -21.14 5.15 8.78
CA MET A 455 -21.72 6.44 8.38
C MET A 455 -23.11 6.63 9.02
N PRO A 456 -23.39 7.77 9.67
CA PRO A 456 -24.64 7.95 10.40
C PRO A 456 -25.83 7.87 9.44
N SER A 457 -26.82 7.04 9.80
CA SER A 457 -28.10 7.01 9.11
C SER A 457 -28.84 8.32 9.40
N VAL A 458 -29.02 9.14 8.38
CA VAL A 458 -29.72 10.42 8.43
C VAL A 458 -30.77 10.46 7.33
N ASP A 459 -31.94 11.02 7.64
CA ASP A 459 -32.97 11.25 6.63
C ASP A 459 -32.59 12.43 5.73
N VAL A 460 -32.63 12.20 4.42
CA VAL A 460 -32.19 13.13 3.37
C VAL A 460 -33.27 13.13 2.28
N PRO A 461 -34.40 13.82 2.52
CA PRO A 461 -35.50 13.90 1.55
C PRO A 461 -35.04 14.57 0.24
N PRO A 462 -35.73 14.32 -0.89
CA PRO A 462 -35.37 14.90 -2.19
C PRO A 462 -35.25 16.43 -2.15
N ALA A 463 -34.32 16.97 -2.96
CA ALA A 463 -34.05 18.40 -3.01
C ALA A 463 -35.32 19.22 -3.31
N PHE A 464 -35.48 20.35 -2.62
CA PHE A 464 -36.55 21.30 -2.95
C PHE A 464 -36.28 21.90 -4.34
N ALA A 465 -37.20 21.66 -5.28
CA ALA A 465 -37.13 22.23 -6.63
C ALA A 465 -36.91 23.76 -6.56
N LEU A 466 -35.86 24.23 -7.24
CA LEU A 466 -35.35 25.60 -7.16
C LEU A 466 -36.42 26.62 -7.58
N ARG A 467 -36.61 27.66 -6.76
CA ARG A 467 -37.48 28.81 -7.06
C ARG A 467 -36.76 30.13 -6.88
N LEU A 468 -36.66 30.88 -7.97
CA LEU A 468 -36.08 32.23 -7.99
C LEU A 468 -37.19 33.28 -8.21
N ALA A 469 -36.90 34.51 -7.79
CA ALA A 469 -37.84 35.62 -7.85
C ALA A 469 -38.24 35.93 -9.30
N ASP A 470 -39.50 36.38 -9.48
CA ASP A 470 -40.02 36.77 -10.79
C ASP A 470 -39.16 37.88 -11.41
N GLY A 471 -38.94 37.79 -12.72
CA GLY A 471 -38.17 38.74 -13.48
C GLY A 471 -36.67 38.76 -13.16
N GLN A 472 -36.12 37.77 -12.45
CA GLN A 472 -34.68 37.68 -12.21
C GLN A 472 -33.94 37.23 -13.46
N LEU A 473 -32.84 37.92 -13.80
CA LEU A 473 -31.96 37.53 -14.89
C LEU A 473 -30.96 36.43 -14.47
N LEU A 474 -30.58 35.59 -15.43
CA LEU A 474 -29.65 34.48 -15.29
C LEU A 474 -28.84 34.26 -16.58
N LEU A 475 -27.60 33.81 -16.41
CA LEU A 475 -26.76 33.30 -17.48
C LEU A 475 -26.90 31.77 -17.57
N LEU A 476 -27.19 31.21 -18.75
CA LEU A 476 -27.19 29.77 -19.00
C LEU A 476 -25.97 29.36 -19.84
N PRO A 477 -25.20 28.32 -19.44
CA PRO A 477 -24.10 27.81 -20.24
C PRO A 477 -24.64 27.11 -21.48
N GLY A 478 -24.10 27.49 -22.65
CA GLY A 478 -24.38 26.86 -23.94
C GLY A 478 -23.78 25.46 -24.05
N ALA A 479 -24.08 24.75 -25.13
CA ALA A 479 -23.62 23.37 -25.35
C ALA A 479 -22.09 23.25 -25.22
N ASP A 480 -21.33 24.09 -25.93
CA ASP A 480 -19.87 24.11 -25.85
C ASP A 480 -19.36 24.55 -24.48
N ALA A 481 -20.05 25.51 -23.84
CA ALA A 481 -19.66 26.02 -22.52
C ALA A 481 -19.78 24.95 -21.42
N ARG A 482 -20.83 24.11 -21.45
CA ARG A 482 -21.00 22.99 -20.48
C ARG A 482 -19.84 21.99 -20.54
N LEU A 483 -19.26 21.80 -21.71
CA LEU A 483 -18.12 20.90 -21.93
C LEU A 483 -16.75 21.59 -21.80
N ALA A 484 -16.65 22.92 -21.96
CA ALA A 484 -15.37 23.56 -22.22
C ALA A 484 -15.20 25.02 -21.74
N GLY A 485 -15.75 25.42 -20.58
CA GLY A 485 -15.39 26.69 -19.92
C GLY A 485 -16.49 27.42 -19.14
N GLY A 486 -17.74 26.93 -19.23
CA GLY A 486 -18.82 27.10 -18.25
C GLY A 486 -19.14 28.50 -17.70
N ASP A 487 -19.15 29.52 -18.56
CA ASP A 487 -20.00 30.70 -18.32
C ASP A 487 -21.03 30.90 -19.46
N GLY A 488 -22.00 31.78 -19.23
CA GLY A 488 -23.23 31.84 -20.01
C GLY A 488 -23.07 32.16 -21.49
N ALA A 489 -23.60 31.29 -22.35
CA ALA A 489 -23.82 31.60 -23.76
C ALA A 489 -25.13 32.38 -23.99
N TRP A 490 -26.05 32.37 -23.01
CA TRP A 490 -27.40 32.93 -23.14
C TRP A 490 -27.85 33.69 -21.89
N LEU A 491 -28.51 34.83 -22.10
CA LEU A 491 -29.16 35.61 -21.03
C LEU A 491 -30.67 35.32 -21.04
N ALA A 492 -31.17 34.81 -19.92
CA ALA A 492 -32.57 34.44 -19.72
C ALA A 492 -33.15 35.11 -18.47
N GLU A 493 -34.48 35.11 -18.38
CA GLU A 493 -35.24 35.65 -17.26
C GLU A 493 -36.16 34.57 -16.66
N VAL A 494 -36.22 34.51 -15.34
CA VAL A 494 -37.17 33.68 -14.57
C VAL A 494 -38.58 34.26 -14.73
N ASP A 495 -39.55 33.43 -15.10
CA ASP A 495 -40.94 33.87 -15.22
C ASP A 495 -41.76 33.71 -13.93
N ALA A 496 -42.97 34.27 -13.92
CA ALA A 496 -43.87 34.31 -12.77
C ALA A 496 -44.37 32.94 -12.26
N SER A 497 -43.96 31.82 -12.87
CA SER A 497 -44.12 30.48 -12.26
C SER A 497 -43.05 30.18 -11.21
N HIS A 498 -41.97 30.98 -11.16
CA HIS A 498 -40.74 30.76 -10.41
C HIS A 498 -39.97 29.47 -10.76
N LYS A 499 -40.38 28.75 -11.81
CA LYS A 499 -39.85 27.42 -12.19
C LYS A 499 -39.34 27.33 -13.63
N ILE A 500 -39.48 28.39 -14.42
CA ILE A 500 -39.18 28.39 -15.85
C ILE A 500 -38.32 29.60 -16.17
N VAL A 501 -37.30 29.41 -17.01
CA VAL A 501 -36.47 30.48 -17.58
C VAL A 501 -36.74 30.63 -19.08
N ARG A 502 -36.70 31.88 -19.56
CA ARG A 502 -36.95 32.23 -20.97
C ARG A 502 -35.85 33.13 -21.49
N GLY A 503 -35.28 32.82 -22.65
CA GLY A 503 -34.29 33.68 -23.29
C GLY A 503 -34.87 35.07 -23.62
N ARG A 504 -34.09 36.14 -23.42
CA ARG A 504 -34.56 37.53 -23.56
C ARG A 504 -34.00 38.31 -24.74
N LEU A 505 -32.77 38.00 -25.17
CA LEU A 505 -32.17 38.61 -26.36
C LEU A 505 -32.59 37.84 -27.62
N PHE A 506 -31.66 37.29 -28.40
CA PHE A 506 -31.94 36.67 -29.70
C PHE A 506 -32.34 35.19 -29.59
N ASP A 507 -32.12 34.59 -28.43
CA ASP A 507 -32.28 33.16 -28.18
C ASP A 507 -33.72 32.83 -27.73
N ASN A 508 -34.56 32.34 -28.65
CA ASN A 508 -35.95 31.98 -28.37
C ASN A 508 -36.08 30.56 -27.78
N PHE A 509 -35.73 30.38 -26.50
CA PHE A 509 -35.96 29.12 -25.78
C PHE A 509 -36.74 29.30 -24.47
N VAL A 510 -37.30 28.19 -23.99
CA VAL A 510 -37.94 28.04 -22.68
C VAL A 510 -37.38 26.78 -22.04
N ALA A 511 -36.92 26.86 -20.79
CA ALA A 511 -36.33 25.72 -20.07
C ALA A 511 -36.79 25.68 -18.60
N GLU A 512 -36.75 24.50 -17.98
CA GLU A 512 -37.01 24.34 -16.55
C GLU A 512 -35.86 24.93 -15.72
N LEU A 513 -36.20 25.59 -14.61
CA LEU A 513 -35.24 26.12 -13.65
C LEU A 513 -34.73 25.01 -12.73
N THR A 514 -33.70 24.29 -13.18
CA THR A 514 -32.90 23.41 -12.32
C THR A 514 -31.71 24.17 -11.72
N PHE A 515 -31.12 23.64 -10.65
CA PHE A 515 -29.86 24.19 -10.14
C PHE A 515 -28.78 24.05 -11.23
N ASP A 516 -28.48 22.82 -11.66
CA ASP A 516 -27.45 22.51 -12.67
C ASP A 516 -27.70 23.12 -14.07
N GLY A 517 -28.84 23.76 -14.30
CA GLY A 517 -29.23 24.35 -15.58
C GLY A 517 -28.52 25.66 -15.95
N HIS A 518 -27.90 26.37 -15.00
CA HIS A 518 -27.43 27.76 -15.18
C HIS A 518 -26.00 28.02 -14.66
N SER A 519 -25.47 29.24 -14.87
CA SER A 519 -24.14 29.64 -14.36
C SER A 519 -24.21 29.97 -12.87
N HIS A 520 -23.25 29.45 -12.11
CA HIS A 520 -23.09 29.68 -10.67
C HIS A 520 -21.86 30.52 -10.33
N ALA A 521 -21.25 31.14 -11.35
CA ALA A 521 -20.23 32.15 -11.13
C ALA A 521 -20.74 33.24 -10.17
N VAL A 522 -19.84 33.78 -9.36
CA VAL A 522 -20.11 34.86 -8.41
C VAL A 522 -19.06 35.97 -8.50
N ILE A 523 -17.88 35.67 -9.04
CA ILE A 523 -16.80 36.63 -9.28
C ILE A 523 -16.95 37.20 -10.70
N PRO A 524 -16.89 38.53 -10.92
CA PRO A 524 -16.78 39.57 -9.89
C PRO A 524 -18.07 39.73 -9.09
N TRP A 525 -17.93 39.80 -7.76
CA TRP A 525 -19.00 40.18 -6.84
C TRP A 525 -18.80 41.62 -6.40
N CYS A 526 -19.85 42.42 -6.49
CA CYS A 526 -19.95 43.74 -5.85
C CYS A 526 -21.35 43.84 -5.22
N PRO A 527 -21.51 44.43 -4.02
CA PRO A 527 -22.84 44.74 -3.48
C PRO A 527 -23.62 45.63 -4.48
N ALA A 528 -24.58 45.01 -5.17
CA ALA A 528 -25.11 45.55 -6.43
C ALA A 528 -25.72 46.95 -6.29
N GLU A 529 -25.36 47.86 -7.21
CA GLU A 529 -25.99 49.18 -7.28
C GLU A 529 -27.52 49.03 -7.46
N ALA A 530 -28.26 49.79 -6.64
CA ALA A 530 -29.71 49.64 -6.50
C ALA A 530 -30.46 49.97 -7.80
N GLY A 531 -30.70 48.94 -8.62
CA GLY A 531 -31.41 49.04 -9.89
C GLY A 531 -30.60 48.66 -11.14
N ALA A 532 -29.36 48.15 -11.00
CA ALA A 532 -28.57 47.68 -12.13
C ALA A 532 -29.27 46.58 -12.95
N GLU A 533 -29.76 45.52 -12.28
CA GLU A 533 -30.52 44.42 -12.91
C GLU A 533 -31.82 44.93 -13.57
N ALA A 534 -32.55 45.81 -12.88
CA ALA A 534 -33.77 46.40 -13.39
C ALA A 534 -33.52 47.28 -14.64
N SER A 535 -32.35 47.93 -14.70
CA SER A 535 -31.94 48.74 -15.84
C SER A 535 -31.53 47.89 -17.04
N LEU A 536 -30.68 46.87 -16.85
CA LEU A 536 -30.36 45.90 -17.90
C LEU A 536 -31.65 45.29 -18.47
N ARG A 537 -32.53 44.76 -17.61
CA ARG A 537 -33.79 44.10 -18.00
C ARG A 537 -34.72 45.01 -18.82
N ARG A 538 -34.81 46.29 -18.47
CA ARG A 538 -35.57 47.31 -19.22
C ARG A 538 -35.01 47.52 -20.64
N ASP A 539 -33.70 47.44 -20.79
CA ASP A 539 -32.99 47.79 -22.02
C ASP A 539 -32.87 46.58 -22.99
N LEU A 540 -32.94 45.32 -22.50
CA LEU A 540 -32.89 44.09 -23.32
C LEU A 540 -33.84 44.08 -24.54
N PRO A 541 -35.13 44.47 -24.45
CA PRO A 541 -36.03 44.47 -25.61
C PRO A 541 -35.60 45.45 -26.71
N ALA A 542 -34.97 46.56 -26.34
CA ALA A 542 -34.47 47.54 -27.29
C ALA A 542 -33.18 47.06 -27.97
N LEU A 543 -32.28 46.41 -27.22
CA LEU A 543 -31.09 45.75 -27.78
C LEU A 543 -31.47 44.63 -28.76
N ARG A 544 -32.52 43.86 -28.43
CA ARG A 544 -33.09 42.84 -29.33
C ARG A 544 -33.62 43.47 -30.63
N ALA A 545 -34.48 44.48 -30.52
CA ALA A 545 -35.04 45.17 -31.68
C ALA A 545 -33.96 45.85 -32.56
N LEU A 546 -32.85 46.31 -31.96
CA LEU A 546 -31.68 46.80 -32.69
C LEU A 546 -30.99 45.67 -33.49
N GLY A 547 -30.64 44.56 -32.84
CA GLY A 547 -29.94 43.45 -33.52
C GLY A 547 -30.76 42.81 -34.64
N GLU A 548 -32.08 42.68 -34.46
CA GLU A 548 -33.02 42.20 -35.49
C GLU A 548 -33.08 43.14 -36.72
N ARG A 549 -32.74 44.44 -36.56
CA ARG A 549 -32.59 45.41 -37.66
C ARG A 549 -31.19 45.43 -38.30
N VAL A 550 -30.14 45.14 -37.53
CA VAL A 550 -28.75 45.08 -38.05
C VAL A 550 -28.49 43.80 -38.85
N GLN A 551 -29.10 42.68 -38.47
CA GLN A 551 -28.91 41.37 -39.11
C GLN A 551 -29.18 41.34 -40.63
N PRO A 552 -30.27 41.92 -41.19
CA PRO A 552 -30.46 41.98 -42.64
C PRO A 552 -29.41 42.87 -43.33
N LEU A 553 -29.05 44.03 -42.75
CA LEU A 553 -28.04 44.92 -43.32
C LEU A 553 -26.67 44.25 -43.42
N LEU A 554 -26.24 43.50 -42.39
CA LEU A 554 -25.01 42.70 -42.44
C LEU A 554 -25.01 41.70 -43.61
N LYS A 555 -26.13 41.00 -43.81
CA LYS A 555 -26.29 40.04 -44.91
C LYS A 555 -26.25 40.73 -46.27
N GLU A 556 -26.93 41.87 -46.44
CA GLU A 556 -26.94 42.64 -47.69
C GLU A 556 -25.57 43.23 -48.03
N VAL A 557 -24.84 43.76 -47.04
CA VAL A 557 -23.48 44.31 -47.25
C VAL A 557 -22.51 43.21 -47.70
N ARG A 558 -22.66 41.96 -47.24
CA ARG A 558 -21.85 40.81 -47.71
C ARG A 558 -22.17 40.35 -49.15
N GLN A 559 -23.33 40.72 -49.73
CA GLN A 559 -23.86 40.04 -50.93
C GLN A 559 -23.81 40.83 -52.24
N SER A 560 -23.46 42.12 -52.24
CA SER A 560 -23.53 42.94 -53.47
C SER A 560 -22.67 44.21 -53.36
N GLU A 561 -21.77 44.45 -54.31
CA GLU A 561 -20.85 45.61 -54.26
C GLU A 561 -21.47 46.93 -54.74
N GLY A 562 -22.58 46.87 -55.48
CA GLY A 562 -23.11 48.00 -56.26
C GLY A 562 -23.92 49.08 -55.53
N GLU A 563 -24.16 48.96 -54.22
CA GLU A 563 -25.05 49.88 -53.47
C GLU A 563 -24.45 50.44 -52.17
N LEU A 564 -23.12 50.61 -52.10
CA LEU A 564 -22.42 51.06 -50.88
C LEU A 564 -23.07 52.30 -50.22
N GLN A 565 -23.40 53.32 -51.01
CA GLN A 565 -23.98 54.57 -50.52
C GLN A 565 -25.31 54.34 -49.77
N LYS A 566 -26.28 53.74 -50.48
CA LYS A 566 -27.62 53.40 -49.99
C LYS A 566 -27.58 52.52 -48.73
N ARG A 567 -26.70 51.51 -48.69
CA ARG A 567 -26.59 50.63 -47.50
C ARG A 567 -25.89 51.30 -46.34
N GLY A 568 -24.90 52.15 -46.57
CA GLY A 568 -24.28 52.96 -45.51
C GLY A 568 -25.26 54.00 -44.95
N GLU A 569 -26.07 54.65 -45.79
CA GLU A 569 -27.12 55.58 -45.34
C GLU A 569 -28.19 54.87 -44.50
N ALA A 570 -28.68 53.70 -44.94
CA ALA A 570 -29.56 52.86 -44.13
C ALA A 570 -28.91 52.40 -42.80
N SER A 571 -27.61 52.12 -42.82
CA SER A 571 -26.84 51.77 -41.63
C SER A 571 -26.73 52.95 -40.65
N LEU A 572 -26.57 54.19 -41.14
CA LEU A 572 -26.52 55.38 -40.30
C LEU A 572 -27.86 55.66 -39.59
N ILE A 573 -29.00 55.27 -40.17
CA ILE A 573 -30.31 55.35 -39.50
C ILE A 573 -30.36 54.37 -38.32
N VAL A 574 -29.95 53.11 -38.53
CA VAL A 574 -29.93 52.10 -37.46
C VAL A 574 -28.90 52.45 -36.38
N VAL A 575 -27.77 53.06 -36.74
CA VAL A 575 -26.79 53.59 -35.79
C VAL A 575 -27.34 54.78 -35.00
N ALA A 576 -28.11 55.69 -35.61
CA ALA A 576 -28.70 56.82 -34.88
C ALA A 576 -29.59 56.34 -33.73
N ASP A 577 -30.49 55.38 -34.00
CA ASP A 577 -31.33 54.78 -32.96
C ASP A 577 -30.52 54.02 -31.90
N ALA A 578 -29.36 53.45 -32.27
CA ALA A 578 -28.44 52.81 -31.33
C ALA A 578 -27.64 53.80 -30.46
N VAL A 579 -27.50 55.07 -30.86
CA VAL A 579 -26.85 56.11 -30.04
C VAL A 579 -27.74 56.54 -28.86
N GLU A 580 -29.05 56.36 -28.96
CA GLU A 580 -30.02 56.64 -27.89
C GLU A 580 -30.09 55.53 -26.83
N LEU A 581 -29.47 54.36 -27.06
CA LEU A 581 -29.40 53.24 -26.10
C LEU A 581 -28.12 53.32 -25.26
N PRO A 582 -28.17 53.67 -23.96
CA PRO A 582 -26.97 54.03 -23.18
C PRO A 582 -25.85 52.98 -23.20
N MET A 583 -26.21 51.70 -23.11
CA MET A 583 -25.28 50.57 -23.10
C MET A 583 -24.40 50.47 -24.36
N VAL A 584 -24.97 50.80 -25.53
CA VAL A 584 -24.30 50.61 -26.82
C VAL A 584 -23.94 51.93 -27.50
N ALA A 585 -24.37 53.07 -26.96
CA ALA A 585 -24.19 54.39 -27.55
C ALA A 585 -22.73 54.73 -27.90
N THR A 586 -21.76 54.34 -27.07
CA THR A 586 -20.33 54.57 -27.34
C THR A 586 -19.79 53.69 -28.48
N VAL A 587 -20.34 52.48 -28.66
CA VAL A 587 -20.02 51.58 -29.77
C VAL A 587 -20.70 52.08 -31.06
N ALA A 588 -21.98 52.46 -30.96
CA ALA A 588 -22.77 53.02 -32.05
C ALA A 588 -22.15 54.31 -32.62
N ARG A 589 -21.69 55.25 -31.78
CA ARG A 589 -20.98 56.46 -32.24
C ARG A 589 -19.74 56.10 -33.08
N LYS A 590 -18.88 55.21 -32.56
CA LYS A 590 -17.67 54.73 -33.27
C LYS A 590 -18.03 54.08 -34.62
N ALA A 591 -19.04 53.22 -34.64
CA ALA A 591 -19.53 52.61 -35.88
C ALA A 591 -20.06 53.67 -36.87
N GLY A 592 -20.84 54.64 -36.40
CA GLY A 592 -21.38 55.71 -37.24
C GLY A 592 -20.31 56.62 -37.84
N ASP A 593 -19.26 56.93 -37.09
CA ASP A 593 -18.14 57.73 -37.59
C ASP A 593 -17.27 56.96 -38.59
N ALA A 594 -17.04 55.67 -38.36
CA ALA A 594 -16.40 54.78 -39.34
C ALA A 594 -17.23 54.66 -40.62
N ILE A 595 -18.55 54.51 -40.52
CA ILE A 595 -19.47 54.47 -41.68
C ILE A 595 -19.48 55.81 -42.43
N ARG A 596 -19.49 56.95 -41.72
CA ARG A 596 -19.34 58.28 -42.32
C ARG A 596 -18.01 58.42 -43.08
N GLN A 597 -16.90 57.86 -42.57
CA GLN A 597 -15.63 57.83 -43.30
C GLN A 597 -15.69 56.94 -44.56
N VAL A 598 -16.31 55.76 -44.47
CA VAL A 598 -16.51 54.85 -45.61
C VAL A 598 -17.38 55.47 -46.71
N LEU A 599 -18.34 56.33 -46.34
CA LEU A 599 -19.24 57.04 -47.26
C LEU A 599 -18.66 58.33 -47.86
N LYS A 600 -17.46 58.78 -47.46
CA LYS A 600 -16.81 59.94 -48.08
C LYS A 600 -16.70 59.79 -49.59
N LYS A 601 -17.08 60.81 -50.34
CA LYS A 601 -16.86 60.83 -51.80
C LYS A 601 -15.37 60.98 -52.09
N ASP A 602 -14.94 60.52 -53.25
CA ASP A 602 -13.50 60.47 -53.58
C ASP A 602 -12.90 61.88 -53.70
N ALA A 603 -13.72 62.91 -53.93
CA ALA A 603 -13.37 64.33 -53.90
C ALA A 603 -13.30 64.95 -52.48
N GLU A 604 -13.58 64.18 -51.42
CA GLU A 604 -13.56 64.59 -50.00
C GLU A 604 -12.32 64.05 -49.25
N TYR A 605 -11.36 63.50 -50.00
CA TYR A 605 -10.05 63.05 -49.50
C TYR A 605 -8.99 64.18 -49.64
N PRO A 606 -8.00 64.27 -48.73
CA PRO A 606 -6.91 65.25 -48.83
C PRO A 606 -6.09 65.14 -50.13
N PRO A 607 -5.55 66.25 -50.66
CA PRO A 607 -4.67 66.21 -51.84
C PRO A 607 -3.44 65.32 -51.61
N GLY A 608 -3.39 64.17 -52.28
CA GLY A 608 -2.33 63.16 -52.14
C GLY A 608 -2.80 61.84 -51.53
N GLU A 609 -3.96 61.79 -50.89
CA GLU A 609 -4.61 60.54 -50.47
C GLU A 609 -5.55 60.02 -51.57
N VAL A 610 -5.56 58.69 -51.76
CA VAL A 610 -6.45 58.02 -52.71
C VAL A 610 -7.51 57.25 -51.94
N ALA A 611 -8.78 57.38 -52.32
CA ALA A 611 -9.89 56.68 -51.69
C ALA A 611 -9.66 55.15 -51.68
N PRO A 612 -9.92 54.44 -50.56
CA PRO A 612 -9.69 52.98 -50.50
C PRO A 612 -10.53 52.22 -51.54
N PRO A 613 -10.03 51.11 -52.11
CA PRO A 613 -10.79 50.30 -53.07
C PRO A 613 -12.15 49.86 -52.54
N LEU A 614 -13.15 49.76 -53.43
CA LEU A 614 -14.54 49.47 -53.09
C LEU A 614 -14.70 48.25 -52.16
N GLY A 615 -14.01 47.14 -52.43
CA GLY A 615 -14.01 45.96 -51.56
C GLY A 615 -13.51 46.23 -50.13
N LYS A 616 -12.49 47.09 -49.94
CA LYS A 616 -12.05 47.51 -48.60
C LYS A 616 -13.09 48.39 -47.92
N ARG A 617 -13.75 49.30 -48.66
CA ARG A 617 -14.84 50.15 -48.14
C ARG A 617 -16.02 49.30 -47.67
N ILE A 618 -16.40 48.28 -48.43
CA ILE A 618 -17.43 47.30 -48.06
C ILE A 618 -17.01 46.50 -46.81
N GLN A 619 -15.76 46.03 -46.75
CA GLN A 619 -15.21 45.35 -45.56
C GLN A 619 -15.23 46.24 -44.31
N SER A 620 -14.92 47.54 -44.44
CA SER A 620 -14.99 48.50 -43.33
C SER A 620 -16.42 48.84 -42.89
N LEU A 621 -17.37 48.99 -43.81
CA LEU A 621 -18.80 49.11 -43.49
C LEU A 621 -19.28 47.86 -42.73
N HIS A 622 -18.95 46.68 -43.26
CA HIS A 622 -19.29 45.41 -42.64
C HIS A 622 -18.71 45.29 -41.22
N ALA A 623 -17.41 45.54 -41.04
CA ALA A 623 -16.76 45.51 -39.73
C ALA A 623 -17.34 46.55 -38.74
N SER A 624 -17.84 47.68 -39.24
CA SER A 624 -18.53 48.69 -38.41
C SER A 624 -19.91 48.24 -37.97
N LEU A 625 -20.64 47.51 -38.81
CA LEU A 625 -21.94 46.89 -38.48
C LEU A 625 -21.80 45.66 -37.58
N GLU A 626 -20.73 44.88 -37.70
CA GLU A 626 -20.44 43.72 -36.83
C GLU A 626 -20.39 44.11 -35.34
N LEU A 627 -19.97 45.35 -35.03
CA LEU A 627 -19.99 45.92 -33.66
C LEU A 627 -21.40 46.06 -33.06
N LEU A 628 -22.45 46.05 -33.90
CA LEU A 628 -23.86 46.07 -33.51
C LEU A 628 -24.58 44.78 -33.94
N SER A 629 -23.84 43.73 -34.29
CA SER A 629 -24.41 42.41 -34.59
C SER A 629 -25.11 41.82 -33.37
N PRO A 630 -26.06 40.87 -33.55
CA PRO A 630 -26.69 40.15 -32.44
C PRO A 630 -25.68 39.57 -31.42
N GLU A 631 -24.55 39.01 -31.87
CA GLU A 631 -23.54 38.42 -30.98
C GLU A 631 -22.71 39.48 -30.25
N ALA A 632 -22.42 40.63 -30.88
CA ALA A 632 -21.76 41.75 -30.23
C ALA A 632 -22.66 42.42 -29.16
N LEU A 633 -23.94 42.66 -29.48
CA LEU A 633 -24.93 43.22 -28.55
C LEU A 633 -25.14 42.29 -27.33
N LYS A 634 -25.19 40.98 -27.58
CA LYS A 634 -25.25 39.93 -26.56
C LYS A 634 -23.99 39.88 -25.69
N SER A 635 -22.81 39.99 -26.30
CA SER A 635 -21.53 40.09 -25.56
C SER A 635 -21.49 41.33 -24.66
N LEU A 636 -21.99 42.48 -25.14
CA LEU A 636 -22.09 43.71 -24.35
C LEU A 636 -23.09 43.59 -23.19
N ALA A 637 -24.22 42.92 -23.38
CA ALA A 637 -25.17 42.64 -22.30
C ALA A 637 -24.59 41.71 -21.21
N VAL A 638 -23.79 40.70 -21.60
CA VAL A 638 -23.06 39.83 -20.66
C VAL A 638 -21.92 40.58 -19.96
N ALA A 639 -21.23 41.49 -20.65
CA ALA A 639 -20.22 42.37 -20.04
C ALA A 639 -20.86 43.29 -18.98
N ALA A 640 -21.95 43.99 -19.32
CA ALA A 640 -22.69 44.83 -18.38
C ALA A 640 -23.28 44.06 -17.18
N TRP A 641 -23.69 42.80 -17.39
CA TRP A 641 -24.09 41.90 -16.30
C TRP A 641 -22.95 41.60 -15.32
N ARG A 642 -21.73 41.38 -15.84
CA ARG A 642 -20.53 41.16 -15.02
C ARG A 642 -20.07 42.44 -14.33
N GLU A 643 -19.97 43.55 -15.06
CA GLU A 643 -19.51 44.84 -14.56
C GLU A 643 -20.43 45.41 -13.46
N GLY A 644 -21.75 45.18 -13.55
CA GLY A 644 -22.70 45.57 -12.51
C GLY A 644 -22.73 44.66 -11.26
N GLY A 645 -21.80 43.72 -11.10
CA GLY A 645 -21.70 42.81 -9.95
C GLY A 645 -22.82 41.76 -9.84
N MET A 646 -23.71 41.68 -10.84
CA MET A 646 -24.95 40.89 -10.77
C MET A 646 -24.71 39.37 -10.89
N VAL A 647 -23.51 38.93 -11.27
CA VAL A 647 -23.16 37.53 -11.55
C VAL A 647 -23.57 36.59 -10.42
N GLY A 648 -23.23 36.95 -9.17
CA GLY A 648 -23.57 36.17 -7.98
C GLY A 648 -24.93 36.47 -7.36
N ALA A 649 -25.63 37.52 -7.79
CA ALA A 649 -26.89 37.95 -7.16
C ALA A 649 -28.00 36.92 -7.43
N ARG A 650 -28.60 36.37 -6.37
CA ARG A 650 -29.73 35.44 -6.45
C ARG A 650 -30.81 35.89 -5.46
N ARG A 651 -32.03 36.07 -5.97
CA ARG A 651 -33.22 36.46 -5.21
C ARG A 651 -34.16 35.26 -5.24
N PHE A 652 -34.47 34.69 -4.08
CA PHE A 652 -35.30 33.47 -4.02
C PHE A 652 -36.79 33.80 -3.94
N ALA A 653 -37.64 32.89 -4.43
CA ALA A 653 -39.09 33.06 -4.34
C ALA A 653 -39.62 32.76 -2.92
N SER A 654 -40.82 33.26 -2.62
CA SER A 654 -41.55 32.92 -1.39
C SER A 654 -41.64 31.41 -1.18
N GLY A 655 -41.43 30.97 0.07
CA GLY A 655 -41.43 29.57 0.48
C GLY A 655 -40.22 28.73 0.01
N GLN A 656 -39.22 29.29 -0.67
CA GLN A 656 -37.96 28.56 -0.93
C GLN A 656 -37.25 28.29 0.40
N ARG A 657 -36.87 27.03 0.65
CA ARG A 657 -36.02 26.64 1.78
C ARG A 657 -34.57 26.98 1.48
N LEU A 658 -33.93 27.69 2.42
CA LEU A 658 -32.53 28.07 2.39
C LEU A 658 -31.80 27.56 3.65
N VAL A 659 -30.51 27.32 3.51
CA VAL A 659 -29.55 27.36 4.63
C VAL A 659 -28.89 28.73 4.64
N VAL A 660 -28.79 29.36 5.81
CA VAL A 660 -28.34 30.77 5.98
C VAL A 660 -27.40 30.86 7.19
N ARG A 661 -26.32 31.65 7.09
CA ARG A 661 -25.42 31.97 8.20
C ARG A 661 -25.91 33.25 8.88
N ALA A 662 -26.31 33.15 10.13
CA ALA A 662 -26.75 34.29 10.91
C ALA A 662 -25.57 35.10 11.48
N ALA A 663 -25.85 36.28 12.04
CA ALA A 663 -24.87 37.18 12.64
C ALA A 663 -24.02 36.58 13.80
N ASP A 664 -24.47 35.50 14.45
CA ASP A 664 -23.70 34.75 15.46
C ASP A 664 -22.74 33.69 14.84
N GLY A 665 -22.67 33.61 13.51
CA GLY A 665 -21.88 32.64 12.77
C GLY A 665 -22.53 31.25 12.66
N ALA A 666 -23.68 31.02 13.30
CA ALA A 666 -24.35 29.73 13.21
C ALA A 666 -25.18 29.60 11.93
N TRP A 667 -25.09 28.43 11.30
CA TRP A 667 -25.90 28.05 10.15
C TRP A 667 -27.29 27.59 10.62
N ARG A 668 -28.34 28.10 9.97
CA ARG A 668 -29.75 27.82 10.29
C ARG A 668 -30.55 27.60 9.01
N GLU A 669 -31.66 26.89 9.12
CA GLU A 669 -32.64 26.77 8.04
C GLU A 669 -33.66 27.92 8.12
N SER A 670 -34.05 28.47 6.97
CA SER A 670 -35.00 29.58 6.88
C SER A 670 -35.84 29.50 5.61
N ALA A 671 -37.03 30.11 5.59
CA ALA A 671 -37.69 30.48 4.33
C ALA A 671 -37.04 31.75 3.74
N ALA A 672 -37.13 31.95 2.43
CA ALA A 672 -36.54 33.12 1.77
C ALA A 672 -37.07 34.48 2.30
N GLU A 673 -38.36 34.57 2.66
CA GLU A 673 -38.93 35.79 3.27
C GLU A 673 -38.35 36.07 4.66
N GLU A 674 -38.21 35.03 5.47
CA GLU A 674 -37.69 35.09 6.84
C GLU A 674 -36.18 35.38 6.85
N ALA A 675 -35.43 34.81 5.90
CA ALA A 675 -34.00 35.05 5.72
C ALA A 675 -33.67 36.53 5.50
N CYS A 676 -34.53 37.27 4.79
CA CYS A 676 -34.39 38.71 4.59
C CYS A 676 -34.79 39.56 5.81
N ALA A 677 -35.34 38.95 6.87
CA ALA A 677 -35.87 39.62 8.07
C ALA A 677 -35.19 39.19 9.39
N LEU A 678 -34.35 38.15 9.36
CA LEU A 678 -33.64 37.62 10.53
C LEU A 678 -32.47 38.51 11.00
N ASP A 679 -31.88 39.32 10.12
CA ASP A 679 -30.78 40.23 10.46
C ASP A 679 -31.29 41.63 10.83
N GLY A 680 -31.15 41.99 12.11
CA GLY A 680 -31.49 43.30 12.68
C GLY A 680 -30.52 44.43 12.30
N GLY A 681 -30.00 44.43 11.09
CA GLY A 681 -28.96 45.33 10.58
C GLY A 681 -28.44 44.87 9.21
N PRO A 682 -27.65 45.70 8.49
CA PRO A 682 -27.31 45.44 7.10
C PRO A 682 -26.24 44.35 6.91
N ALA A 683 -26.67 43.09 6.96
CA ALA A 683 -25.95 41.94 6.41
C ALA A 683 -26.75 41.37 5.21
N SER A 684 -26.78 42.10 4.09
CA SER A 684 -27.54 41.69 2.90
C SER A 684 -27.09 40.32 2.38
N LEU A 685 -28.04 39.41 2.13
CA LEU A 685 -27.78 38.08 1.57
C LEU A 685 -26.83 38.14 0.36
N HIS A 686 -25.70 37.43 0.46
CA HIS A 686 -24.61 37.42 -0.51
C HIS A 686 -24.10 35.99 -0.74
N PRO A 687 -23.33 35.70 -1.81
CA PRO A 687 -23.15 34.31 -2.29
C PRO A 687 -22.44 33.34 -1.34
N TRP A 688 -21.85 33.83 -0.25
CA TRP A 688 -21.13 33.03 0.75
C TRP A 688 -21.91 32.84 2.06
N ASN A 689 -23.03 33.55 2.30
CA ASN A 689 -23.81 33.42 3.55
C ASN A 689 -25.12 32.62 3.42
N HIS A 690 -25.51 32.18 2.22
CA HIS A 690 -26.73 31.38 2.03
C HIS A 690 -26.70 30.50 0.77
N ALA A 691 -27.54 29.46 0.76
CA ALA A 691 -27.79 28.59 -0.40
C ALA A 691 -29.17 27.89 -0.29
N PRO A 692 -29.71 27.33 -1.39
CA PRO A 692 -30.83 26.39 -1.32
C PRO A 692 -30.53 25.19 -0.41
N LEU A 693 -31.57 24.67 0.24
CA LEU A 693 -31.48 23.54 1.16
C LEU A 693 -31.51 22.20 0.42
N GLU A 694 -30.36 21.51 0.38
CA GLU A 694 -30.18 20.13 -0.08
C GLU A 694 -30.38 19.13 1.08
N VAL A 695 -29.76 19.41 2.23
CA VAL A 695 -29.80 18.57 3.44
C VAL A 695 -30.11 19.44 4.66
N SER A 696 -30.78 18.87 5.68
CA SER A 696 -31.03 19.61 6.93
C SER A 696 -29.73 19.97 7.63
N VAL A 697 -29.71 21.07 8.41
CA VAL A 697 -28.49 21.51 9.12
C VAL A 697 -27.99 20.44 10.10
N ASN A 698 -28.91 19.70 10.73
CA ASN A 698 -28.56 18.61 11.64
C ASN A 698 -27.94 17.41 10.90
N ALA A 699 -28.47 17.04 9.72
CA ALA A 699 -27.88 15.98 8.89
C ALA A 699 -26.53 16.41 8.31
N PHE A 700 -26.40 17.67 7.89
CA PHE A 700 -25.14 18.26 7.41
C PHE A 700 -24.04 18.14 8.45
N GLU A 701 -24.26 18.62 9.67
CA GLU A 701 -23.22 18.64 10.71
C GLU A 701 -22.91 17.23 11.25
N ALA A 702 -23.88 16.31 11.28
CA ALA A 702 -23.63 14.90 11.60
C ALA A 702 -22.76 14.20 10.54
N LEU A 703 -23.07 14.39 9.25
CA LEU A 703 -22.27 13.85 8.14
C LEU A 703 -20.90 14.53 8.03
N ARG A 704 -20.80 15.83 8.31
CA ARG A 704 -19.52 16.57 8.36
C ARG A 704 -18.63 16.07 9.49
N ALA A 705 -19.18 15.81 10.67
CA ALA A 705 -18.42 15.21 11.78
C ALA A 705 -17.87 13.83 11.40
N TRP A 706 -18.68 12.99 10.75
CA TRP A 706 -18.24 11.70 10.21
C TRP A 706 -17.15 11.85 9.12
N HIS A 707 -17.36 12.76 8.15
CA HIS A 707 -16.41 13.04 7.06
C HIS A 707 -15.07 13.53 7.59
N THR A 708 -15.08 14.36 8.64
CA THR A 708 -13.86 14.77 9.37
C THR A 708 -13.12 13.58 9.98
N ILE A 709 -13.82 12.59 10.55
CA ILE A 709 -13.18 11.37 11.07
C ILE A 709 -12.60 10.52 9.92
N ALA A 710 -13.35 10.35 8.82
CA ALA A 710 -12.90 9.60 7.65
C ALA A 710 -11.65 10.25 7.01
N LEU A 711 -11.65 11.56 6.77
CA LEU A 711 -10.48 12.30 6.29
C LEU A 711 -9.31 12.23 7.26
N ARG A 712 -9.54 12.28 8.58
CA ARG A 712 -8.48 12.13 9.60
C ARG A 712 -7.86 10.73 9.55
N ALA A 713 -8.64 9.67 9.35
CA ALA A 713 -8.15 8.31 9.17
C ALA A 713 -7.31 8.13 7.88
N GLN A 714 -7.73 8.79 6.79
CA GLN A 714 -7.08 8.75 5.47
C GLN A 714 -5.80 9.60 5.39
N HIS A 715 -5.80 10.81 5.94
CA HIS A 715 -4.74 11.81 5.74
C HIS A 715 -3.82 12.08 6.95
N SER A 716 -4.08 11.47 8.11
CA SER A 716 -3.15 11.58 9.26
C SER A 716 -1.80 10.91 9.03
N HIS A 717 -1.72 9.93 8.11
CA HIS A 717 -0.49 9.20 7.85
C HIS A 717 -0.30 8.92 6.36
N ILE A 718 0.96 8.99 5.89
CA ILE A 718 1.37 8.55 4.55
C ILE A 718 2.24 7.29 4.67
N ALA A 719 2.04 6.32 3.78
CA ALA A 719 2.90 5.14 3.71
C ALA A 719 4.26 5.50 3.10
N ASP A 720 5.35 5.22 3.83
CA ASP A 720 6.70 5.29 3.28
C ASP A 720 6.86 4.23 2.17
N ALA A 721 7.27 4.66 0.98
CA ALA A 721 7.33 3.80 -0.20
C ALA A 721 8.20 2.55 0.00
N LEU A 722 9.25 2.64 0.82
CA LEU A 722 10.29 1.63 0.97
C LEU A 722 10.07 0.69 2.15
N SER A 723 9.90 1.24 3.34
CA SER A 723 9.66 0.48 4.57
C SER A 723 8.20 0.04 4.73
N GLY A 724 7.25 0.70 4.05
CA GLY A 724 5.82 0.48 4.20
C GLY A 724 5.21 1.09 5.47
N ARG A 725 6.02 1.68 6.36
CA ARG A 725 5.53 2.26 7.62
C ARG A 725 4.61 3.46 7.36
N ARG A 726 3.55 3.59 8.16
CA ARG A 726 2.69 4.78 8.21
C ARG A 726 3.43 5.90 8.97
N LEU A 727 3.89 6.94 8.25
CA LEU A 727 4.50 8.15 8.81
C LEU A 727 3.41 9.16 9.16
N ASP A 728 3.44 9.74 10.37
CA ASP A 728 2.53 10.84 10.76
C ASP A 728 2.79 12.09 9.88
N VAL A 729 1.72 12.62 9.29
CA VAL A 729 1.77 13.69 8.28
C VAL A 729 2.13 15.06 8.86
N LEU A 730 1.95 15.29 10.17
CA LEU A 730 2.29 16.54 10.86
C LEU A 730 3.60 16.45 11.67
N GLN A 731 4.05 15.25 12.03
CA GLN A 731 5.23 15.02 12.90
C GLN A 731 6.44 14.42 12.17
N GLN A 732 6.21 13.54 11.18
CA GLN A 732 7.27 12.73 10.55
C GLN A 732 7.44 13.01 9.05
N CYS A 733 6.41 13.55 8.39
CA CYS A 733 6.58 14.22 7.11
C CYS A 733 7.22 15.60 7.30
N VAL A 734 8.10 15.99 6.38
CA VAL A 734 8.84 17.26 6.48
C VAL A 734 7.89 18.45 6.36
N ALA A 735 8.14 19.50 7.14
CA ALA A 735 7.57 20.82 6.89
C ALA A 735 8.29 21.41 5.66
N ILE A 736 7.61 21.43 4.52
CA ILE A 736 8.16 21.93 3.26
C ILE A 736 7.91 23.42 3.18
N GLU A 737 8.96 24.19 2.91
CA GLU A 737 8.85 25.64 2.76
C GLU A 737 8.03 26.02 1.51
N VAL A 738 7.17 27.02 1.68
CA VAL A 738 6.36 27.60 0.61
C VAL A 738 6.89 29.00 0.32
N ALA A 739 7.12 29.30 -0.96
CA ALA A 739 7.67 30.56 -1.43
C ALA A 739 6.80 31.20 -2.53
N GLY A 740 6.97 32.50 -2.73
CA GLY A 740 6.21 33.29 -3.71
C GLY A 740 4.89 33.85 -3.16
N GLY A 741 4.12 34.48 -4.05
CA GLY A 741 2.87 35.16 -3.72
C GLY A 741 2.96 36.69 -3.85
N GLY A 742 1.79 37.34 -3.86
CA GLY A 742 1.68 38.79 -3.67
C GLY A 742 1.79 39.17 -2.19
N ALA A 743 1.67 40.46 -1.87
CA ALA A 743 1.75 40.96 -0.49
C ALA A 743 0.77 40.25 0.48
N GLU A 744 -0.41 39.85 -0.02
CA GLU A 744 -1.45 39.09 0.69
C GLU A 744 -0.98 37.70 1.19
N LEU A 745 0.07 37.15 0.59
CA LEU A 745 0.58 35.79 0.84
C LEU A 745 2.00 35.74 1.38
N ALA A 746 2.66 36.88 1.60
CA ALA A 746 4.02 36.96 2.13
C ALA A 746 4.20 36.39 3.56
N SER A 747 3.12 35.92 4.19
CA SER A 747 3.11 35.23 5.49
C SER A 747 2.98 33.70 5.37
N VAL A 748 2.78 33.17 4.17
CA VAL A 748 2.71 31.71 3.93
C VAL A 748 4.11 31.17 3.71
N VAL A 749 4.56 30.36 4.65
CA VAL A 749 5.89 29.73 4.69
C VAL A 749 5.83 28.20 4.78
N ASP A 750 4.68 27.63 5.14
CA ASP A 750 4.49 26.20 5.41
C ASP A 750 3.01 25.79 5.21
N ALA A 751 2.70 24.50 5.36
CA ALA A 751 1.33 24.01 5.27
C ALA A 751 0.38 24.62 6.34
N ARG A 752 0.91 25.06 7.49
CA ARG A 752 0.13 25.59 8.62
C ARG A 752 -0.32 27.04 8.40
N SER A 753 0.59 27.87 7.92
CA SER A 753 0.31 29.23 7.44
C SER A 753 -0.52 29.22 6.16
N LEU A 754 -0.31 28.28 5.24
CA LEU A 754 -1.17 28.08 4.07
C LEU A 754 -2.61 27.73 4.49
N ALA A 755 -2.81 26.75 5.37
CA ALA A 755 -4.13 26.40 5.90
C ALA A 755 -4.76 27.51 6.75
N ALA A 756 -3.96 28.43 7.31
CA ALA A 756 -4.47 29.67 7.91
C ALA A 756 -4.95 30.67 6.85
N CYS A 757 -4.13 30.96 5.83
CA CYS A 757 -4.47 31.88 4.75
C CYS A 757 -5.72 31.45 3.96
N LEU A 758 -5.85 30.16 3.62
CA LEU A 758 -7.05 29.63 2.96
C LEU A 758 -8.33 29.83 3.79
N ARG A 759 -8.23 29.82 5.12
CA ARG A 759 -9.35 30.18 6.01
C ARG A 759 -9.59 31.70 6.06
N THR A 760 -8.54 32.52 6.04
CA THR A 760 -8.67 33.99 5.95
C THR A 760 -9.41 34.39 4.67
N LEU A 761 -9.02 33.85 3.51
CA LEU A 761 -9.70 34.08 2.22
C LEU A 761 -11.18 33.70 2.26
N HIS A 762 -11.57 32.68 3.03
CA HIS A 762 -12.99 32.35 3.25
C HIS A 762 -13.69 33.41 4.11
N GLN A 763 -13.10 33.81 5.23
CA GLN A 763 -13.71 34.77 6.16
C GLN A 763 -13.83 36.18 5.55
N GLU A 764 -12.89 36.60 4.70
CA GLU A 764 -13.00 37.83 3.90
C GLU A 764 -14.20 37.81 2.95
N ARG A 765 -14.51 36.66 2.34
CA ARG A 765 -15.69 36.48 1.47
C ARG A 765 -16.99 36.35 2.28
N LEU A 766 -16.93 35.81 3.50
CA LEU A 766 -18.03 35.81 4.47
C LEU A 766 -18.34 37.21 5.04
N ALA A 767 -17.42 38.16 4.95
CA ALA A 767 -17.66 39.57 5.32
C ALA A 767 -18.47 40.36 4.27
N GLY A 768 -18.83 39.75 3.12
CA GLY A 768 -19.76 40.32 2.13
C GLY A 768 -19.21 41.43 1.23
N GLY A 769 -17.97 41.86 1.44
CA GLY A 769 -17.30 42.90 0.65
C GLY A 769 -17.06 42.54 -0.83
N GLU A 770 -16.63 43.52 -1.61
CA GLU A 770 -16.32 43.36 -3.04
C GLU A 770 -15.25 42.27 -3.27
N ALA A 771 -15.47 41.44 -4.30
CA ALA A 771 -14.57 40.35 -4.67
C ALA A 771 -14.44 40.22 -6.19
N THR A 772 -13.47 40.94 -6.76
CA THR A 772 -13.12 40.91 -8.19
C THR A 772 -12.23 39.73 -8.59
N ARG A 773 -11.63 39.03 -7.61
CA ARG A 773 -10.64 37.96 -7.78
C ARG A 773 -11.09 36.66 -7.08
N PRO A 774 -10.96 35.49 -7.72
CA PRO A 774 -11.30 34.21 -7.09
C PRO A 774 -10.34 33.89 -5.93
N PRO A 775 -10.81 33.30 -4.81
CA PRO A 775 -9.96 32.88 -3.70
C PRO A 775 -9.26 31.54 -4.03
N ALA A 776 -8.45 31.55 -5.09
CA ALA A 776 -7.90 30.37 -5.75
C ALA A 776 -6.37 30.43 -5.85
N THR A 777 -5.69 29.40 -5.37
CA THR A 777 -4.24 29.30 -5.26
C THR A 777 -3.71 28.14 -6.09
N LEU A 778 -2.66 28.39 -6.86
CA LEU A 778 -1.89 27.42 -7.62
C LEU A 778 -0.52 27.23 -6.96
N LEU A 779 -0.22 26.00 -6.56
CA LEU A 779 1.04 25.58 -5.94
C LEU A 779 1.87 24.74 -6.93
N THR A 780 2.97 25.28 -7.43
CA THR A 780 3.85 24.57 -8.37
C THR A 780 5.08 23.97 -7.67
N ALA A 781 5.47 22.76 -8.05
CA ALA A 781 6.73 22.16 -7.60
C ALA A 781 7.20 21.06 -8.53
N GLY A 782 8.48 20.68 -8.40
CA GLY A 782 9.08 19.58 -9.13
C GLY A 782 8.42 18.20 -8.90
N PRO A 783 8.92 17.16 -9.58
CA PRO A 783 8.57 15.78 -9.26
C PRO A 783 9.02 15.44 -7.83
N ALA A 784 8.22 14.64 -7.14
CA ALA A 784 8.49 14.15 -5.78
C ALA A 784 8.68 15.21 -4.66
N SER A 785 8.61 16.51 -4.96
CA SER A 785 8.74 17.64 -4.02
C SER A 785 7.64 17.75 -2.94
N GLY A 786 6.91 16.68 -2.64
CA GLY A 786 5.97 16.61 -1.51
C GLY A 786 4.62 17.33 -1.67
N LYS A 787 4.19 17.67 -2.90
CA LYS A 787 2.88 18.33 -3.15
C LYS A 787 1.69 17.63 -2.48
N THR A 788 1.52 16.32 -2.71
CA THR A 788 0.48 15.47 -2.10
C THR A 788 0.62 15.34 -0.57
N THR A 789 1.85 15.40 -0.06
CA THR A 789 2.15 15.42 1.39
C THR A 789 1.61 16.71 2.02
N LEU A 790 1.92 17.87 1.43
CA LEU A 790 1.40 19.15 1.88
C LEU A 790 -0.12 19.23 1.74
N LEU A 791 -0.73 18.68 0.67
CA LEU A 791 -2.19 18.61 0.60
C LEU A 791 -2.79 17.79 1.75
N SER A 792 -2.17 16.67 2.14
CA SER A 792 -2.61 15.89 3.29
C SER A 792 -2.44 16.66 4.61
N GLN A 793 -1.35 17.44 4.76
CA GLN A 793 -1.19 18.38 5.88
C GLN A 793 -2.32 19.42 5.90
N VAL A 794 -2.62 20.07 4.76
CA VAL A 794 -3.69 21.07 4.62
C VAL A 794 -5.07 20.48 4.89
N VAL A 795 -5.35 19.23 4.48
CA VAL A 795 -6.57 18.51 4.86
C VAL A 795 -6.66 18.43 6.38
N VAL A 796 -5.68 17.80 7.05
CA VAL A 796 -5.72 17.54 8.50
C VAL A 796 -5.82 18.84 9.31
N LEU A 797 -5.08 19.88 8.90
CA LEU A 797 -5.06 21.21 9.53
C LEU A 797 -6.35 22.02 9.31
N SER A 798 -7.21 21.63 8.36
CA SER A 798 -8.48 22.30 8.07
C SER A 798 -9.70 21.60 8.70
N LEU A 799 -9.54 20.37 9.22
CA LEU A 799 -10.63 19.55 9.77
C LEU A 799 -11.38 20.18 10.95
N ASP A 800 -10.72 21.03 11.72
CA ASP A 800 -11.28 21.71 12.89
C ASP A 800 -11.83 23.12 12.55
N GLY A 801 -11.94 23.47 11.26
CA GLY A 801 -12.44 24.77 10.76
C GLY A 801 -13.82 24.70 10.09
N GLU A 802 -14.46 25.84 9.83
CA GLU A 802 -15.81 25.97 9.23
C GLU A 802 -15.91 25.38 7.80
N LEU A 803 -14.78 25.36 7.07
CA LEU A 803 -14.62 24.78 5.74
C LEU A 803 -14.70 23.24 5.78
N VAL A 804 -15.13 22.64 4.67
CA VAL A 804 -15.19 21.19 4.45
C VAL A 804 -14.17 20.82 3.36
N PRO A 805 -13.06 20.12 3.69
CA PRO A 805 -12.07 19.72 2.69
C PRO A 805 -12.64 18.67 1.72
N ILE A 806 -12.37 18.88 0.43
CA ILE A 806 -12.69 17.97 -0.67
C ILE A 806 -11.42 17.80 -1.51
N LEU A 807 -10.74 16.67 -1.36
CA LEU A 807 -9.54 16.33 -2.12
C LEU A 807 -9.91 15.53 -3.38
N ILE A 808 -9.40 15.96 -4.52
CA ILE A 808 -9.66 15.34 -5.83
C ILE A 808 -8.32 15.15 -6.56
N LYS A 809 -8.01 13.91 -6.94
CA LYS A 809 -6.86 13.60 -7.79
C LYS A 809 -7.27 13.78 -9.24
N MET A 810 -6.58 14.64 -9.99
CA MET A 810 -6.96 14.97 -11.36
C MET A 810 -6.85 13.78 -12.32
N GLN A 811 -5.93 12.85 -12.06
CA GLN A 811 -5.86 11.54 -12.71
C GLN A 811 -7.21 10.78 -12.64
N ILE A 812 -7.85 10.74 -11.46
CA ILE A 812 -9.11 10.00 -11.26
C ILE A 812 -10.28 10.79 -11.88
N LEU A 813 -10.29 12.12 -11.73
CA LEU A 813 -11.30 12.97 -12.39
C LEU A 813 -11.25 12.80 -13.92
N GLN A 814 -10.06 12.74 -14.53
CA GLN A 814 -9.90 12.44 -15.95
C GLN A 814 -10.48 11.06 -16.32
N GLN A 815 -10.19 10.02 -15.53
CA GLN A 815 -10.74 8.68 -15.75
C GLN A 815 -12.28 8.68 -15.71
N ARG A 816 -12.90 9.36 -14.73
CA ARG A 816 -14.37 9.49 -14.64
C ARG A 816 -14.96 10.31 -15.79
N LEU A 817 -14.29 11.39 -16.20
CA LEU A 817 -14.70 12.22 -17.34
C LEU A 817 -14.72 11.43 -18.65
N ILE A 818 -13.76 10.51 -18.84
CA ILE A 818 -13.72 9.59 -19.99
C ILE A 818 -14.79 8.50 -19.88
N SER A 819 -15.05 7.94 -18.68
CA SER A 819 -16.02 6.85 -18.51
C SER A 819 -17.48 7.30 -18.50
N SER A 820 -17.76 8.58 -18.25
CA SER A 820 -19.12 9.06 -17.97
C SER A 820 -19.37 10.52 -18.43
N PRO A 821 -19.03 10.89 -19.68
CA PRO A 821 -19.03 12.28 -20.13
C PRO A 821 -20.39 12.99 -19.99
N ASP A 822 -21.51 12.29 -20.17
CA ASP A 822 -22.86 12.87 -20.05
C ASP A 822 -23.17 13.41 -18.64
N ALA A 823 -22.60 12.79 -17.60
CA ALA A 823 -22.73 13.26 -16.21
C ALA A 823 -21.95 14.57 -15.96
N PHE A 824 -20.81 14.75 -16.65
CA PHE A 824 -20.03 15.98 -16.60
C PHE A 824 -20.63 17.09 -17.48
N ALA A 825 -21.33 16.73 -18.56
CA ALA A 825 -22.03 17.66 -19.45
C ALA A 825 -23.33 18.23 -18.85
N THR A 826 -23.91 17.54 -17.85
CA THR A 826 -25.19 17.90 -17.23
C THR A 826 -25.07 18.58 -15.86
N ALA A 827 -23.92 18.49 -15.18
CA ALA A 827 -23.69 19.10 -13.87
C ALA A 827 -23.22 20.56 -13.93
N TRP A 828 -23.45 21.32 -12.85
CA TRP A 828 -23.02 22.71 -12.70
C TRP A 828 -21.50 22.95 -12.64
N ASN A 829 -20.73 21.90 -12.29
CA ASN A 829 -19.27 21.86 -12.42
C ASN A 829 -18.81 20.39 -12.38
N TRP A 830 -17.56 20.15 -12.79
CA TRP A 830 -16.97 18.81 -12.87
C TRP A 830 -16.60 18.21 -11.51
N VAL A 831 -16.50 19.03 -10.46
CA VAL A 831 -16.30 18.54 -9.09
C VAL A 831 -17.57 17.87 -8.57
N ASP A 832 -18.74 18.47 -8.78
CA ASP A 832 -20.03 17.89 -8.42
C ASP A 832 -20.32 16.61 -9.21
N ALA A 833 -20.05 16.60 -10.52
CA ALA A 833 -20.16 15.40 -11.35
C ALA A 833 -19.27 14.25 -10.81
N TYR A 834 -18.01 14.55 -10.48
CA TYR A 834 -17.09 13.60 -9.87
C TYR A 834 -17.64 13.05 -8.54
N LEU A 835 -18.08 13.91 -7.62
CA LEU A 835 -18.64 13.49 -6.32
C LEU A 835 -19.94 12.69 -6.47
N ARG A 836 -20.78 13.02 -7.46
CA ARG A 836 -22.00 12.28 -7.79
C ARG A 836 -21.70 10.86 -8.27
N ILE A 837 -20.62 10.68 -9.02
CA ILE A 837 -20.16 9.38 -9.53
C ILE A 837 -19.48 8.54 -8.43
N GLU A 838 -18.58 9.13 -7.63
CA GLU A 838 -17.84 8.39 -6.59
C GLU A 838 -18.71 7.96 -5.39
N HIS A 839 -19.81 8.67 -5.12
CA HIS A 839 -20.66 8.40 -3.96
C HIS A 839 -22.08 7.94 -4.31
N GLY A 840 -22.57 8.21 -5.53
CA GLY A 840 -23.94 7.98 -5.94
C GLY A 840 -24.88 9.17 -5.62
N GLU A 841 -25.80 9.46 -6.54
CA GLU A 841 -26.72 10.61 -6.48
C GLU A 841 -27.61 10.64 -5.22
N THR A 842 -28.05 9.48 -4.74
CA THR A 842 -28.88 9.34 -3.54
C THR A 842 -28.07 9.33 -2.23
N SER A 843 -26.75 9.43 -2.29
CA SER A 843 -25.89 9.33 -1.10
C SER A 843 -26.02 10.55 -0.19
N PRO A 844 -26.27 10.36 1.12
CA PRO A 844 -26.25 11.44 2.11
C PRO A 844 -24.92 12.22 2.09
N LEU A 845 -23.79 11.51 1.92
CA LEU A 845 -22.47 12.11 1.83
C LEU A 845 -22.33 13.04 0.62
N TYR A 846 -22.75 12.58 -0.58
CA TYR A 846 -22.75 13.43 -1.79
C TYR A 846 -23.56 14.70 -1.56
N ARG A 847 -24.77 14.59 -1.01
CA ARG A 847 -25.66 15.74 -0.84
C ARG A 847 -25.21 16.70 0.26
N MET A 848 -24.47 16.23 1.28
CA MET A 848 -23.74 17.09 2.23
C MET A 848 -22.59 17.84 1.56
N LEU A 849 -21.75 17.16 0.78
CA LEU A 849 -20.63 17.80 0.07
C LEU A 849 -21.13 18.81 -0.98
N ARG A 850 -22.20 18.47 -1.71
CA ARG A 850 -22.92 19.39 -2.62
C ARG A 850 -23.47 20.60 -1.87
N GLN A 851 -24.12 20.42 -0.71
CA GLN A 851 -24.57 21.55 0.12
C GLN A 851 -23.40 22.45 0.54
N ALA A 852 -22.25 21.88 0.90
CA ALA A 852 -21.04 22.63 1.28
C ALA A 852 -20.49 23.45 0.10
N MET A 853 -20.52 22.91 -1.12
CA MET A 853 -20.17 23.64 -2.34
C MET A 853 -21.18 24.75 -2.67
N MET A 854 -22.48 24.45 -2.63
CA MET A 854 -23.54 25.42 -2.96
C MET A 854 -23.49 26.68 -2.09
N VAL A 855 -23.05 26.51 -0.83
CA VAL A 855 -22.87 27.57 0.17
C VAL A 855 -21.41 28.04 0.33
N ARG A 856 -20.50 27.57 -0.55
CA ARG A 856 -19.07 27.94 -0.63
C ARG A 856 -18.27 27.70 0.67
N ARG A 857 -18.74 26.77 1.52
CA ARG A 857 -17.97 26.16 2.63
C ARG A 857 -17.02 25.06 2.16
N ALA A 858 -17.07 24.63 0.90
CA ALA A 858 -16.13 23.66 0.36
C ALA A 858 -14.71 24.27 0.21
N LEU A 859 -13.71 23.60 0.78
CA LEU A 859 -12.29 23.81 0.49
C LEU A 859 -11.89 22.77 -0.56
N LEU A 860 -11.75 23.22 -1.81
CA LEU A 860 -11.45 22.36 -2.95
C LEU A 860 -9.93 22.20 -3.07
N LEU A 861 -9.45 20.96 -2.99
CA LEU A 861 -8.03 20.60 -3.10
C LEU A 861 -7.85 19.73 -4.34
N LEU A 862 -7.18 20.25 -5.37
CA LEU A 862 -6.98 19.55 -6.65
C LEU A 862 -5.52 19.10 -6.77
N ASP A 863 -5.27 17.79 -6.69
CA ASP A 863 -3.91 17.25 -6.78
C ASP A 863 -3.54 16.88 -8.22
N GLY A 864 -2.46 17.47 -8.73
CA GLY A 864 -1.81 17.13 -9.99
C GLY A 864 -2.54 17.59 -11.25
N LEU A 865 -2.74 18.90 -11.47
CA LEU A 865 -3.30 19.44 -12.72
C LEU A 865 -2.53 18.95 -13.96
N ASP A 866 -1.21 18.78 -13.85
CA ASP A 866 -0.36 18.21 -14.90
C ASP A 866 -0.66 16.74 -15.24
N GLU A 867 -1.41 16.03 -14.41
CA GLU A 867 -1.76 14.61 -14.54
C GLU A 867 -3.13 14.37 -15.19
N GLY A 868 -3.79 15.42 -15.71
CA GLY A 868 -5.07 15.35 -16.42
C GLY A 868 -5.04 14.73 -17.84
N GLY A 869 -3.90 14.17 -18.26
CA GLY A 869 -3.75 13.38 -19.48
C GLY A 869 -4.27 14.04 -20.76
N THR A 870 -5.05 13.30 -21.56
CA THR A 870 -5.61 13.77 -22.85
C THR A 870 -6.56 14.95 -22.68
N ASN A 871 -7.22 15.06 -21.52
CA ASN A 871 -8.24 16.08 -21.26
C ASN A 871 -7.67 17.25 -20.44
N ARG A 872 -6.36 17.26 -20.15
CA ARG A 872 -5.68 18.26 -19.31
C ARG A 872 -6.07 19.70 -19.66
N GLU A 873 -6.05 20.06 -20.95
CA GLU A 873 -6.35 21.44 -21.37
C GLU A 873 -7.82 21.82 -21.12
N GLN A 874 -8.74 20.85 -21.11
CA GLN A 874 -10.14 21.04 -20.76
C GLN A 874 -10.33 21.11 -19.23
N ILE A 875 -9.59 20.30 -18.47
CA ILE A 875 -9.58 20.33 -17.00
C ILE A 875 -9.02 21.66 -16.49
N GLU A 876 -7.86 22.11 -17.00
CA GLU A 876 -7.27 23.42 -16.68
C GLU A 876 -8.26 24.55 -16.98
N ARG A 877 -8.90 24.50 -18.16
CA ARG A 877 -9.92 25.46 -18.59
C ARG A 877 -11.13 25.45 -17.66
N HIS A 878 -11.66 24.28 -17.29
CA HIS A 878 -12.78 24.17 -16.35
C HIS A 878 -12.42 24.73 -14.97
N VAL A 879 -11.21 24.44 -14.47
CA VAL A 879 -10.75 24.94 -13.16
C VAL A 879 -10.60 26.46 -13.16
N ALA A 880 -10.04 27.05 -14.23
CA ALA A 880 -9.81 28.48 -14.34
C ALA A 880 -11.07 29.31 -14.69
N GLU A 881 -11.93 28.79 -15.56
CA GLU A 881 -13.05 29.53 -16.18
C GLU A 881 -14.42 29.19 -15.56
N VAL A 882 -14.56 28.03 -14.89
CA VAL A 882 -15.80 27.62 -14.18
C VAL A 882 -15.61 27.62 -12.67
N LEU A 883 -14.67 26.82 -12.17
CA LEU A 883 -14.61 26.47 -10.75
C LEU A 883 -14.12 27.64 -9.89
N ALA A 884 -13.10 28.37 -10.33
CA ALA A 884 -12.61 29.54 -9.63
C ALA A 884 -13.62 30.72 -9.63
N PRO A 885 -14.28 31.08 -10.76
CA PRO A 885 -15.33 32.10 -10.75
C PRO A 885 -16.55 31.78 -9.89
N GLN A 886 -16.83 30.51 -9.56
CA GLN A 886 -17.86 30.13 -8.59
C GLN A 886 -17.54 30.55 -7.15
N GLY A 887 -16.31 30.99 -6.84
CA GLY A 887 -15.96 31.63 -5.57
C GLY A 887 -15.71 30.68 -4.40
N HIS A 888 -15.53 29.38 -4.66
CA HIS A 888 -15.04 28.40 -3.69
C HIS A 888 -13.58 28.69 -3.32
N VAL A 889 -13.16 28.40 -2.08
CA VAL A 889 -11.73 28.43 -1.74
C VAL A 889 -11.05 27.21 -2.38
N LEU A 890 -10.02 27.47 -3.17
CA LEU A 890 -9.43 26.49 -4.07
C LEU A 890 -7.90 26.47 -3.91
N LEU A 891 -7.32 25.28 -3.71
CA LEU A 891 -5.89 25.05 -3.83
C LEU A 891 -5.65 23.94 -4.86
N ALA A 892 -4.96 24.27 -5.95
CA ALA A 892 -4.57 23.31 -6.98
C ALA A 892 -3.05 23.13 -7.01
N THR A 893 -2.57 21.90 -7.23
CA THR A 893 -1.14 21.59 -7.33
C THR A 893 -0.75 21.24 -8.77
N SER A 894 0.48 21.55 -9.18
CA SER A 894 1.00 21.20 -10.51
C SER A 894 2.53 21.08 -10.56
N ARG A 895 3.06 20.53 -11.66
CA ARG A 895 4.45 20.73 -12.12
C ARG A 895 4.56 22.01 -12.99
N PRO A 896 5.65 22.80 -12.90
CA PRO A 896 5.81 24.02 -13.72
C PRO A 896 5.70 23.79 -15.23
N ALA A 897 6.36 22.76 -15.76
CA ALA A 897 6.29 22.38 -17.18
C ALA A 897 4.94 21.75 -17.60
N GLY A 898 4.01 21.60 -16.67
CA GLY A 898 2.78 20.83 -16.83
C GLY A 898 1.51 21.65 -17.04
N ILE A 899 1.56 22.98 -17.06
CA ILE A 899 0.37 23.85 -16.95
C ILE A 899 0.37 25.03 -17.93
N GLY A 900 -0.82 25.39 -18.45
CA GLY A 900 -1.06 26.54 -19.32
C GLY A 900 -1.03 27.86 -18.55
N GLU A 901 0.17 28.36 -18.25
CA GLU A 901 0.41 29.50 -17.34
C GLU A 901 -0.51 30.72 -17.50
N ALA A 902 -0.84 31.12 -18.73
CA ALA A 902 -1.72 32.26 -19.00
C ALA A 902 -3.16 32.09 -18.44
N ARG A 903 -3.65 30.85 -18.31
CA ARG A 903 -4.97 30.53 -17.76
C ARG A 903 -5.06 30.84 -16.25
N PHE A 904 -3.94 30.72 -15.54
CA PHE A 904 -3.86 30.87 -14.08
C PHE A 904 -3.22 32.22 -13.68
N THR A 905 -3.62 33.29 -14.38
CA THR A 905 -3.21 34.68 -14.10
C THR A 905 -4.03 35.31 -12.99
N SER A 906 -5.29 34.91 -12.83
CA SER A 906 -6.18 35.30 -11.73
C SER A 906 -5.89 34.56 -10.41
N PHE A 907 -5.14 33.46 -10.46
CA PHE A 907 -4.80 32.64 -9.30
C PHE A 907 -3.66 33.27 -8.49
N HIS A 908 -3.63 32.98 -7.20
CA HIS A 908 -2.48 33.22 -6.35
C HIS A 908 -1.42 32.17 -6.66
N ARG A 909 -0.14 32.55 -6.68
CA ARG A 909 0.96 31.67 -7.11
C ARG A 909 1.91 31.42 -5.95
N LEU A 910 2.10 30.14 -5.63
CA LEU A 910 3.05 29.65 -4.65
C LEU A 910 3.91 28.56 -5.29
N SER A 911 5.10 28.35 -4.76
CA SER A 911 5.99 27.25 -5.15
C SER A 911 6.64 26.60 -3.92
N LEU A 912 6.98 25.31 -4.00
CA LEU A 912 7.70 24.64 -2.91
C LEU A 912 9.22 24.83 -3.04
N SER A 913 9.85 25.25 -1.94
CA SER A 913 11.30 25.35 -1.81
C SER A 913 11.95 23.96 -1.65
N PRO A 914 13.24 23.81 -2.00
CA PRO A 914 14.06 22.69 -1.53
C PRO A 914 14.18 22.70 0.01
N LEU A 915 14.35 21.53 0.62
CA LEU A 915 14.43 21.41 2.08
C LEU A 915 15.75 21.97 2.64
N MET A 916 15.63 22.90 3.59
CA MET A 916 16.75 23.47 4.33
C MET A 916 17.45 22.39 5.21
N PRO A 917 18.75 22.50 5.51
CA PRO A 917 19.46 21.54 6.36
C PRO A 917 18.79 21.32 7.73
N GLU A 918 18.22 22.37 8.32
CA GLU A 918 17.50 22.31 9.59
C GLU A 918 16.19 21.51 9.51
N GLN A 919 15.49 21.57 8.37
CA GLN A 919 14.29 20.75 8.09
C GLN A 919 14.66 19.29 7.87
N GLN A 920 15.79 19.03 7.18
CA GLN A 920 16.34 17.69 7.01
C GLN A 920 16.75 17.11 8.37
N GLU A 921 17.44 17.87 9.24
CA GLU A 921 17.75 17.45 10.60
C GLU A 921 16.50 17.12 11.41
N HIS A 922 15.51 18.02 11.45
CA HIS A 922 14.29 17.81 12.22
C HIS A 922 13.56 16.53 11.79
N ALA A 923 13.34 16.34 10.48
CA ALA A 923 12.64 15.17 9.96
C ALA A 923 13.37 13.85 10.25
N LEU A 924 14.71 13.81 10.15
CA LEU A 924 15.47 12.61 10.48
C LEU A 924 15.46 12.32 11.98
N VAL A 925 15.58 13.34 12.84
CA VAL A 925 15.52 13.18 14.30
C VAL A 925 14.14 12.68 14.76
N GLN A 926 13.04 13.15 14.16
CA GLN A 926 11.68 12.66 14.44
C GLN A 926 11.42 11.24 13.94
N ARG A 927 12.13 10.81 12.88
CA ARG A 927 11.89 9.52 12.21
C ARG A 927 12.68 8.35 12.83
N VAL A 928 13.99 8.51 12.99
CA VAL A 928 14.88 7.44 13.49
C VAL A 928 15.35 7.67 14.93
N GLY A 929 15.00 8.81 15.52
CA GLY A 929 15.43 9.20 16.87
C GLY A 929 16.86 9.75 16.90
N LYS A 930 17.11 10.68 17.84
CA LYS A 930 18.36 11.48 17.89
C LYS A 930 19.66 10.65 17.86
N ALA A 931 19.67 9.45 18.45
CA ALA A 931 20.85 8.60 18.50
C ALA A 931 21.20 7.97 17.13
N GLN A 932 20.20 7.54 16.36
CA GLN A 932 20.40 6.97 15.01
C GLN A 932 20.52 8.06 13.94
N ALA A 933 19.89 9.23 14.17
CA ALA A 933 20.00 10.36 13.26
C ALA A 933 21.43 10.90 13.17
N ALA A 934 22.22 10.88 14.24
CA ALA A 934 23.58 11.45 14.26
C ALA A 934 24.52 10.94 13.14
N PRO A 935 24.76 9.63 12.95
CA PRO A 935 25.57 9.12 11.83
C PRO A 935 24.90 9.33 10.46
N LEU A 936 23.56 9.34 10.39
CA LEU A 936 22.84 9.62 9.14
C LEU A 936 22.98 11.10 8.72
N LEU A 937 23.03 12.02 9.67
CA LEU A 937 23.24 13.46 9.42
C LEU A 937 24.67 13.77 8.98
N GLU A 938 25.66 13.02 9.44
CA GLU A 938 27.02 13.08 8.89
C GLU A 938 27.03 12.67 7.40
N TYR A 939 26.35 11.57 7.04
CA TYR A 939 26.19 11.18 5.64
C TYR A 939 25.44 12.25 4.82
N VAL A 940 24.31 12.76 5.32
CA VAL A 940 23.49 13.78 4.64
C VAL A 940 24.22 15.12 4.47
N ARG A 941 25.15 15.47 5.37
CA ARG A 941 25.95 16.69 5.26
C ARG A 941 27.18 16.53 4.35
N ASP A 942 27.92 15.44 4.50
CA ASP A 942 29.29 15.33 3.98
C ASP A 942 29.45 14.38 2.78
N ARG A 943 28.48 13.47 2.54
CA ARG A 943 28.65 12.32 1.63
C ARG A 943 27.45 12.01 0.73
N VAL A 944 26.35 12.75 0.86
CA VAL A 944 25.16 12.56 0.03
C VAL A 944 25.40 13.05 -1.40
N PRO A 945 24.85 12.40 -2.44
CA PRO A 945 24.95 12.89 -3.81
C PRO A 945 24.39 14.31 -3.98
N ILE A 946 25.00 15.07 -4.88
CA ILE A 946 24.51 16.38 -5.33
C ILE A 946 23.82 16.20 -6.69
N ASP A 947 22.66 16.83 -6.84
CA ASP A 947 21.91 16.91 -8.08
C ASP A 947 22.59 17.87 -9.06
N ALA A 948 22.87 17.40 -10.27
CA ALA A 948 23.71 18.12 -11.24
C ALA A 948 23.00 19.30 -11.94
N GLU A 949 21.66 19.29 -12.00
CA GLU A 949 20.88 20.38 -12.61
C GLU A 949 20.67 21.54 -11.62
N THR A 950 20.37 21.22 -10.36
CA THR A 950 20.00 22.20 -9.33
C THR A 950 21.15 22.61 -8.41
N GLY A 951 22.24 21.82 -8.35
CA GLY A 951 23.37 22.04 -7.46
C GLY A 951 23.06 21.78 -5.97
N HIS A 952 21.89 21.24 -5.65
CA HIS A 952 21.47 20.91 -4.28
C HIS A 952 21.80 19.45 -3.93
N CYS A 953 21.99 19.15 -2.64
CA CYS A 953 22.01 17.76 -2.17
C CYS A 953 20.68 17.07 -2.54
N ILE A 954 20.70 15.81 -3.00
CA ILE A 954 19.46 15.12 -3.43
C ILE A 954 18.39 15.08 -2.32
N THR A 955 18.79 15.03 -1.04
CA THR A 955 17.91 15.04 0.14
C THR A 955 17.23 16.38 0.41
N ALA A 956 17.55 17.43 -0.35
CA ALA A 956 16.72 18.63 -0.43
C ALA A 956 15.33 18.34 -1.07
N ASN A 957 15.16 17.19 -1.72
CA ASN A 957 13.86 16.65 -2.11
C ASN A 957 13.28 15.74 -0.99
N PRO A 958 12.04 15.98 -0.51
CA PRO A 958 11.42 15.20 0.58
C PRO A 958 11.36 13.68 0.36
N LEU A 959 11.14 13.22 -0.89
CA LEU A 959 11.12 11.79 -1.18
C LEU A 959 12.52 11.17 -1.06
N MET A 960 13.54 11.89 -1.51
CA MET A 960 14.94 11.44 -1.44
C MET A 960 15.42 11.38 0.02
N LEU A 961 15.01 12.34 0.86
CA LEU A 961 15.25 12.29 2.31
C LEU A 961 14.55 11.07 2.95
N SER A 962 13.29 10.81 2.59
CA SER A 962 12.54 9.62 3.06
C SER A 962 13.23 8.31 2.64
N MET A 963 13.73 8.26 1.40
CA MET A 963 14.44 7.12 0.84
C MET A 963 15.80 6.90 1.51
N VAL A 964 16.61 7.95 1.68
CA VAL A 964 17.89 7.88 2.42
C VAL A 964 17.68 7.39 3.85
N ALA A 965 16.63 7.85 4.53
CA ALA A 965 16.30 7.38 5.88
C ALA A 965 15.88 5.90 5.90
N SER A 966 14.97 5.46 5.02
CA SER A 966 14.57 4.05 4.94
C SER A 966 15.74 3.13 4.55
N VAL A 967 16.59 3.56 3.61
CA VAL A 967 17.79 2.81 3.21
C VAL A 967 18.79 2.72 4.38
N PHE A 968 18.96 3.78 5.17
CA PHE A 968 19.79 3.73 6.38
C PHE A 968 19.26 2.73 7.42
N GLU A 969 17.96 2.75 7.72
CA GLU A 969 17.35 1.78 8.65
C GLU A 969 17.52 0.34 8.14
N LEU A 970 17.26 0.09 6.86
CA LEU A 970 17.35 -1.23 6.22
C LEU A 970 18.80 -1.74 6.09
N ARG A 971 19.78 -0.84 5.95
CA ARG A 971 21.22 -1.16 5.84
C ARG A 971 21.96 -1.01 7.16
N SER A 972 21.29 -1.08 8.31
CA SER A 972 21.87 -0.93 9.65
C SER A 972 23.20 -1.71 9.82
N GLY A 973 24.34 -0.98 9.83
CA GLY A 973 25.69 -1.54 9.96
C GLY A 973 26.50 -1.67 8.66
N LEU A 974 25.91 -1.41 7.49
CA LEU A 974 26.56 -1.43 6.17
C LEU A 974 26.84 0.00 5.65
N PRO A 975 27.73 0.17 4.66
CA PRO A 975 27.97 1.46 4.01
C PRO A 975 26.71 2.01 3.31
N MET A 976 26.48 3.32 3.42
CA MET A 976 25.45 4.04 2.67
C MET A 976 25.83 4.19 1.19
N PRO A 977 24.84 4.28 0.27
CA PRO A 977 25.08 4.54 -1.15
C PRO A 977 25.93 5.79 -1.42
N THR A 978 26.85 5.73 -2.38
CA THR A 978 27.69 6.86 -2.80
C THR A 978 27.17 7.56 -4.06
N THR A 979 26.28 6.92 -4.82
CA THR A 979 25.66 7.48 -6.03
C THR A 979 24.13 7.44 -5.98
N VAL A 980 23.50 8.26 -6.82
CA VAL A 980 22.04 8.25 -7.01
C VAL A 980 21.57 6.91 -7.57
N ALA A 981 22.36 6.27 -8.44
CA ALA A 981 22.07 4.97 -9.02
C ALA A 981 22.01 3.86 -7.95
N GLU A 982 23.03 3.73 -7.10
CA GLU A 982 23.05 2.78 -5.98
C GLU A 982 21.86 2.98 -5.02
N LEU A 983 21.47 4.24 -4.77
CA LEU A 983 20.34 4.56 -3.89
C LEU A 983 19.01 4.07 -4.50
N TYR A 984 18.79 4.29 -5.80
CA TYR A 984 17.60 3.78 -6.51
C TYR A 984 17.63 2.27 -6.76
N GLU A 985 18.80 1.66 -6.91
CA GLU A 985 18.97 0.21 -7.04
C GLU A 985 18.55 -0.51 -5.75
N VAL A 986 19.15 -0.13 -4.61
CA VAL A 986 18.78 -0.66 -3.28
C VAL A 986 17.29 -0.41 -3.01
N ALA A 987 16.79 0.77 -3.35
CA ALA A 987 15.38 1.10 -3.17
C ALA A 987 14.45 0.20 -4.00
N SER A 988 14.79 -0.01 -5.28
CA SER A 988 14.02 -0.86 -6.19
C SER A 988 14.03 -2.32 -5.75
N ASP A 989 15.18 -2.84 -5.31
CA ASP A 989 15.31 -4.20 -4.80
C ASP A 989 14.48 -4.43 -3.53
N VAL A 990 14.43 -3.46 -2.62
CA VAL A 990 13.57 -3.50 -1.42
C VAL A 990 12.09 -3.48 -1.78
N MET A 991 11.67 -2.59 -2.70
CA MET A 991 10.27 -2.49 -3.13
C MET A 991 9.82 -3.75 -3.88
N LEU A 992 10.68 -4.32 -4.73
CA LEU A 992 10.45 -5.59 -5.42
C LEU A 992 10.34 -6.75 -4.42
N SER A 993 11.25 -6.83 -3.44
CA SER A 993 11.24 -7.89 -2.42
C SER A 993 10.00 -7.85 -1.52
N ARG A 994 9.45 -6.65 -1.25
CA ARG A 994 8.15 -6.50 -0.57
C ARG A 994 6.96 -6.93 -1.42
N GLY A 995 7.10 -6.98 -2.74
CA GLY A 995 6.14 -7.57 -3.68
C GLY A 995 6.23 -9.11 -3.78
N GLY A 996 7.25 -9.72 -3.16
CA GLY A 996 7.50 -11.17 -3.18
C GLY A 996 8.82 -11.54 -3.84
N ALA A 997 8.96 -12.79 -4.27
CA ALA A 997 10.15 -13.29 -4.96
C ALA A 997 10.21 -12.75 -6.41
N ALA A 998 10.75 -11.54 -6.57
CA ALA A 998 10.83 -10.85 -7.86
C ALA A 998 11.77 -11.56 -8.85
N SER A 999 11.20 -12.36 -9.73
CA SER A 999 11.96 -13.08 -10.77
C SER A 999 12.64 -12.12 -11.75
N GLY A 1000 13.74 -12.56 -12.35
CA GLY A 1000 14.42 -11.80 -13.42
C GLY A 1000 13.55 -11.56 -14.66
N ALA A 1001 12.49 -12.37 -14.85
CA ALA A 1001 11.47 -12.12 -15.88
C ALA A 1001 10.54 -10.95 -15.50
N LEU A 1002 10.07 -10.90 -14.25
CA LEU A 1002 9.26 -9.78 -13.75
C LEU A 1002 10.04 -8.46 -13.78
N ARG A 1003 11.33 -8.47 -13.41
CA ARG A 1003 12.20 -7.28 -13.49
C ARG A 1003 12.29 -6.74 -14.92
N ARG A 1004 12.52 -7.62 -15.91
CA ARG A 1004 12.55 -7.25 -17.34
C ARG A 1004 11.20 -6.73 -17.84
N LEU A 1005 10.09 -7.37 -17.45
CA LEU A 1005 8.75 -6.91 -17.83
C LEU A 1005 8.46 -5.52 -17.28
N LEU A 1006 8.71 -5.28 -15.99
CA LEU A 1006 8.53 -3.95 -15.38
C LEU A 1006 9.39 -2.88 -16.06
N GLN A 1007 10.67 -3.18 -16.35
CA GLN A 1007 11.56 -2.28 -17.08
C GLN A 1007 11.00 -1.94 -18.48
N ALA A 1008 10.49 -2.92 -19.22
CA ALA A 1008 9.85 -2.69 -20.51
C ALA A 1008 8.54 -1.88 -20.39
N VAL A 1009 7.70 -2.14 -19.39
CA VAL A 1009 6.46 -1.37 -19.13
C VAL A 1009 6.77 0.09 -18.83
N PHE A 1010 7.75 0.37 -17.97
CA PHE A 1010 8.18 1.74 -17.69
C PHE A 1010 8.79 2.42 -18.92
N PHE A 1011 9.51 1.68 -19.77
CA PHE A 1011 10.03 2.19 -21.04
C PHE A 1011 8.90 2.57 -22.02
N GLU A 1012 7.95 1.67 -22.31
CA GLU A 1012 6.87 1.96 -23.26
C GLU A 1012 5.91 3.03 -22.73
N ALA A 1013 5.73 3.15 -21.41
CA ALA A 1013 5.04 4.28 -20.77
C ALA A 1013 5.80 5.61 -20.94
N GLN A 1014 7.12 5.63 -20.68
CA GLN A 1014 7.95 6.82 -20.82
C GLN A 1014 8.05 7.29 -22.28
N VAL A 1015 8.19 6.37 -23.24
CA VAL A 1015 8.15 6.68 -24.69
C VAL A 1015 6.79 7.25 -25.10
N SER A 1016 5.69 6.71 -24.56
CA SER A 1016 4.33 7.25 -24.76
C SER A 1016 4.07 8.58 -24.01
N GLN A 1017 5.05 9.09 -23.25
CA GLN A 1017 4.89 10.16 -22.24
C GLN A 1017 3.72 9.96 -21.26
N ARG A 1018 3.33 8.69 -21.02
CA ARG A 1018 2.26 8.31 -20.10
C ARG A 1018 2.83 8.15 -18.69
N ARG A 1019 2.26 8.90 -17.73
CA ARG A 1019 2.53 8.74 -16.28
C ARG A 1019 1.63 7.68 -15.63
N VAL A 1020 0.61 7.22 -16.35
CA VAL A 1020 -0.28 6.12 -15.96
C VAL A 1020 0.07 4.91 -16.83
N ILE A 1021 0.22 3.74 -16.21
CA ILE A 1021 0.35 2.48 -16.94
C ILE A 1021 -1.08 1.97 -17.20
N GLU A 1022 -1.43 1.84 -18.46
CA GLU A 1022 -2.67 1.22 -18.95
C GLU A 1022 -2.32 -0.16 -19.54
N ASP A 1023 -3.30 -1.05 -19.71
CA ASP A 1023 -3.09 -2.41 -20.24
C ASP A 1023 -2.30 -2.41 -21.57
N ARG A 1024 -2.48 -1.36 -22.38
CA ARG A 1024 -1.71 -1.14 -23.61
C ARG A 1024 -0.20 -1.10 -23.40
N GLN A 1025 0.31 -0.44 -22.35
CA GLN A 1025 1.77 -0.42 -22.10
C GLN A 1025 2.25 -1.77 -21.57
N LEU A 1026 1.39 -2.54 -20.89
CA LEU A 1026 1.69 -3.91 -20.49
C LEU A 1026 1.77 -4.86 -21.71
N ASP A 1027 0.80 -4.76 -22.61
CA ASP A 1027 0.76 -5.52 -23.86
C ASP A 1027 1.92 -5.17 -24.81
N GLU A 1028 2.21 -3.88 -25.02
CA GLU A 1028 3.34 -3.47 -25.87
C GLU A 1028 4.69 -3.87 -25.25
N ALA A 1029 4.85 -3.81 -23.92
CA ALA A 1029 6.06 -4.29 -23.25
C ALA A 1029 6.23 -5.81 -23.34
N ALA A 1030 5.15 -6.59 -23.12
CA ALA A 1030 5.17 -8.04 -23.25
C ALA A 1030 5.44 -8.47 -24.70
N LEU A 1031 4.79 -7.83 -25.67
CA LEU A 1031 4.98 -8.11 -27.09
C LEU A 1031 6.37 -7.65 -27.58
N GLY A 1032 6.92 -6.56 -27.05
CA GLY A 1032 8.29 -6.12 -27.33
C GLY A 1032 9.35 -7.07 -26.79
N LEU A 1033 9.05 -7.82 -25.70
CA LEU A 1033 9.95 -8.82 -25.12
C LEU A 1033 9.85 -10.20 -25.80
N ASP A 1034 8.67 -10.62 -26.29
CA ASP A 1034 8.50 -11.91 -27.00
C ASP A 1034 8.72 -11.78 -28.52
N ARG A 1035 8.21 -10.70 -29.15
CA ARG A 1035 8.13 -10.51 -30.61
C ARG A 1035 8.27 -9.04 -31.03
N PRO A 1036 9.47 -8.44 -30.88
CA PRO A 1036 9.70 -7.04 -31.27
C PRO A 1036 9.32 -6.75 -32.73
N GLU A 1037 9.55 -7.67 -33.66
CA GLU A 1037 9.13 -7.55 -35.06
C GLU A 1037 7.60 -7.42 -35.24
N ALA A 1038 6.80 -8.09 -34.40
CA ALA A 1038 5.35 -8.04 -34.46
C ALA A 1038 4.81 -6.72 -33.88
N LEU A 1039 5.39 -6.25 -32.77
CA LEU A 1039 5.13 -4.92 -32.23
C LEU A 1039 5.46 -3.84 -33.26
N GLU A 1040 6.61 -3.95 -33.93
CA GLU A 1040 7.06 -2.98 -34.93
C GLU A 1040 6.21 -3.01 -36.21
N ALA A 1041 5.73 -4.19 -36.63
CA ALA A 1041 4.75 -4.28 -37.72
C ALA A 1041 3.40 -3.63 -37.35
N ILE A 1042 2.97 -3.73 -36.08
CA ILE A 1042 1.78 -3.04 -35.56
C ILE A 1042 2.02 -1.53 -35.52
N ARG A 1043 3.18 -1.07 -35.02
CA ARG A 1043 3.55 0.36 -34.97
C ARG A 1043 3.65 0.98 -36.36
N LYS A 1044 4.31 0.33 -37.31
CA LYS A 1044 4.34 0.76 -38.73
C LYS A 1044 2.94 0.82 -39.35
N ARG A 1045 2.03 -0.11 -39.02
CA ARG A 1045 0.63 -0.08 -39.47
C ARG A 1045 -0.18 1.04 -38.80
N ALA A 1046 0.11 1.37 -37.53
CA ALA A 1046 -0.54 2.46 -36.80
C ALA A 1046 -0.05 3.85 -37.27
N ALA A 1047 1.26 4.01 -37.51
CA ALA A 1047 1.87 5.24 -38.04
C ALA A 1047 1.49 5.53 -39.50
N ALA A 1048 0.99 4.53 -40.25
CA ALA A 1048 0.33 4.73 -41.54
C ALA A 1048 -1.08 5.35 -41.41
N SER A 1049 -1.60 5.54 -40.19
CA SER A 1049 -2.77 6.36 -39.89
C SER A 1049 -2.31 7.78 -39.53
N PRO A 1050 -2.95 8.85 -40.06
CA PRO A 1050 -2.37 10.19 -40.04
C PRO A 1050 -2.56 10.93 -38.70
N PHE A 1051 -1.71 10.64 -37.71
CA PHE A 1051 -1.51 11.50 -36.54
C PHE A 1051 -0.02 11.74 -36.23
N ASP A 1052 0.32 13.00 -35.98
CA ASP A 1052 1.67 13.57 -35.95
C ASP A 1052 2.33 13.39 -34.57
N MET A 1053 3.45 12.66 -34.50
CA MET A 1053 4.28 12.53 -33.30
C MET A 1053 5.64 13.20 -33.53
N ARG A 1054 5.77 14.44 -33.05
CA ARG A 1054 6.96 15.28 -33.30
C ARG A 1054 8.11 14.94 -32.36
N SER A 1055 9.28 14.70 -32.93
CA SER A 1055 10.55 14.66 -32.21
C SER A 1055 11.07 16.08 -31.94
N SER A 1056 11.64 16.31 -30.75
CA SER A 1056 12.42 17.51 -30.48
C SER A 1056 13.48 17.28 -29.40
N ASN A 1057 14.72 17.59 -29.77
CA ASN A 1057 15.90 17.82 -28.93
C ASN A 1057 16.68 16.59 -28.42
N SER A 1058 17.84 16.88 -27.84
CA SER A 1058 19.07 16.07 -27.89
C SER A 1058 19.05 14.79 -27.07
N VAL A 1059 19.86 13.83 -27.53
CA VAL A 1059 20.24 12.63 -26.77
C VAL A 1059 21.64 12.85 -26.19
N GLU A 1060 21.85 12.43 -24.94
CA GLU A 1060 23.06 12.73 -24.15
C GLU A 1060 23.64 11.44 -23.55
N ASN A 1061 24.93 11.47 -23.23
CA ASN A 1061 25.63 10.37 -22.57
C ASN A 1061 24.93 9.94 -21.26
N GLY A 1062 24.55 8.66 -21.19
CA GLY A 1062 23.71 8.08 -20.13
C GLY A 1062 22.26 7.80 -20.54
N HIS A 1063 21.75 8.38 -21.64
CA HIS A 1063 20.41 8.07 -22.15
C HIS A 1063 20.35 6.66 -22.79
N PHE A 1064 19.21 5.98 -22.61
CA PHE A 1064 18.89 4.75 -23.33
C PHE A 1064 18.29 5.08 -24.71
N GLY A 1065 18.91 4.61 -25.79
CA GLY A 1065 18.45 4.80 -27.16
C GLY A 1065 18.08 3.48 -27.86
N GLU A 1066 17.31 3.60 -28.94
CA GLU A 1066 17.12 2.54 -29.94
C GLU A 1066 17.78 2.98 -31.26
N ILE A 1067 18.56 2.08 -31.86
CA ILE A 1067 19.16 2.32 -33.17
C ILE A 1067 18.05 2.18 -34.22
N VAL A 1068 17.76 3.25 -34.96
CA VAL A 1068 16.67 3.26 -35.96
C VAL A 1068 17.12 2.79 -37.35
N GLU A 1069 18.35 3.09 -37.78
CA GLU A 1069 18.88 2.71 -39.10
C GLU A 1069 20.25 2.00 -38.98
N GLY A 1070 20.66 1.29 -40.04
CA GLY A 1070 21.92 0.53 -40.09
C GLY A 1070 21.85 -0.94 -39.65
N GLU A 1071 23.00 -1.63 -39.66
CA GLU A 1071 23.12 -3.09 -39.39
C GLU A 1071 22.66 -3.50 -37.97
N HIS A 1072 22.47 -2.54 -37.08
CA HIS A 1072 22.04 -2.76 -35.69
C HIS A 1072 20.69 -2.11 -35.38
N SER A 1073 19.92 -1.76 -36.41
CA SER A 1073 18.52 -1.29 -36.29
C SER A 1073 17.70 -2.24 -35.39
N GLY A 1074 16.89 -1.67 -34.50
CA GLY A 1074 16.09 -2.38 -33.49
C GLY A 1074 16.85 -2.82 -32.23
N LYS A 1075 18.16 -2.59 -32.12
CA LYS A 1075 18.91 -2.82 -30.86
C LYS A 1075 18.80 -1.60 -29.93
N ARG A 1076 18.64 -1.86 -28.63
CA ARG A 1076 18.52 -0.86 -27.56
C ARG A 1076 19.72 -0.90 -26.61
N GLY A 1077 20.17 0.24 -26.09
CA GLY A 1077 21.32 0.32 -25.17
C GLY A 1077 21.56 1.71 -24.58
N VAL A 1078 22.43 1.79 -23.57
CA VAL A 1078 22.91 3.06 -22.99
C VAL A 1078 23.93 3.71 -23.93
N ILE A 1079 23.74 4.99 -24.24
CA ILE A 1079 24.76 5.81 -24.91
C ILE A 1079 25.88 6.08 -23.89
N VAL A 1080 27.10 5.61 -24.17
CA VAL A 1080 28.26 5.72 -23.26
C VAL A 1080 29.31 6.75 -23.72
N ARG A 1081 29.10 7.38 -24.89
CA ARG A 1081 29.88 8.51 -25.43
C ARG A 1081 28.99 9.34 -26.35
N ASP A 1082 29.17 10.66 -26.34
CA ASP A 1082 28.59 11.55 -27.35
C ASP A 1082 29.46 11.51 -28.62
N GLU A 1083 28.86 11.29 -29.79
CA GLU A 1083 29.57 11.25 -31.09
C GLU A 1083 29.03 12.33 -32.04
N SER A 1084 29.46 13.57 -31.82
CA SER A 1084 29.07 14.74 -32.64
C SER A 1084 29.58 14.70 -34.09
N ASP A 1085 30.52 13.82 -34.43
CA ASP A 1085 31.24 13.82 -35.72
C ASP A 1085 30.75 12.79 -36.75
N LEU A 1086 29.84 11.88 -36.40
CA LEU A 1086 29.36 10.81 -37.30
C LEU A 1086 28.15 11.18 -38.19
N LEU A 1087 27.57 12.37 -38.02
CA LEU A 1087 26.41 12.86 -38.81
C LEU A 1087 26.76 13.29 -40.26
N LYS A 1088 27.49 12.44 -40.99
CA LYS A 1088 27.82 12.59 -42.43
C LYS A 1088 27.79 11.26 -43.19
N GLY A 1089 26.86 10.34 -42.87
CA GLY A 1089 26.92 8.98 -43.44
C GLY A 1089 25.66 8.14 -43.58
N ARG A 1090 24.44 8.68 -43.41
CA ARG A 1090 23.18 7.92 -43.20
C ARG A 1090 23.27 7.06 -41.94
#